data_AF-V7CZU9-F1
#
_entry.id   AF-V7CZU9-F1
#
_cell.length_a   1.000
_cell.length_b   1.000
_cell.length_c   1.000
_cell.angle_alpha   90.00
_cell.angle_beta   90.00
_cell.angle_gamma   90.00
#
_symmetry.space_group_name_H-M   'P 1'
#
loop_
_entity.id
_entity.type
_entity.pdbx_description
1 polymer ?
#
loop_
_entity_poly.entity_id
_entity_poly.type
_entity_poly.pdbx_seq_one_letter_code
_entity_poly.pdbx_strand_id
1 'polypeptide(L)'
;RFGNMAGVFQVMAFGVRALDKRDVDSAFMAKLAKIATAELISSKELNSDWQRAATSLLVAIGSHLPDLMMEEIFLHLSGTNSALQAMVQILAEFASTDPMQFIPRWKGVLSRILPILGNVREMHRPIFANAFKCWCQASWQYSIDFPSHFPQDGDVMSFLNSAFELLLRVWAASRDLKVRVASVDALGQMVGLITRAQLKTALPRLIPTILDLYKKDQDIAFLATCSLHNLLNASLLSESGPPMLDFEDLTLVLSTLLPVISINNDSKDQSDFSLGLKMYNEVQHCFLTVGLVYPDDLFLFLVNKCRLREEPLTFGALCILKHLLPRLSEAWHSKISLLVEAVKSLHEEQNLAVRKTLSELIVVMASHCYLVGSSGELFIEYLVRHCAITDQNRSDLEKIPNKRKEMKIGAVTPSELRAVCEKGLLLVTITIPEMEHILWPFLLRMIIPRTYTGAVATVCRCISELWRHRSFSNDMLSDCKTRPDIPTAEELLARLVVLLHNPLAREQLATQILTVLCLLAPLFPKDINLFWQEEIPKMKAYVSDTEDLKQDPSYQDTWDDMIINFLAESLDVIQDADWVMSFGNVFARHYELYASDDQHTALLHRCLGILLQKVNERAYVRDKIDWMYKQANIANPTNRLGLAKAMGLVAASHLDTVLDKLKDILDNVGQGVFQRILSLFSDSFRTEDSDDIHAALALMYGYAAKYAPSTVIEARINALVGTNVLSRLLHVRHPKAKQAVITAIDLLGNAVINAAENGSPFPLKRRDQLLDYILTLMGRDDEDGFADYNDLLRTQALAISACTTLVSVEPKLTFETRNHVMKATLGFFAIPNDPVDVVNPLIDNLITLLCAILLTGGEDGRSRAELLMLILRQIDQFVCSPIEYQRKRGCLAVHEMLLKFRMICVSGYCALGCHGSCAHNKQIDRTLFGNFSKLPSAFVLPSRESLCLGDRVIMYLPRCADPNSEVRKISAQILDLLFSISLSLPRPAGSSMSAEVIELSYSALSSLEDVIAILRNDTSIDPSEVFNRIVSSLCILLTKEEMVATLHGCSVAICDKIKQSAEGAIQAVVEFVTKRGGELTEIDISRTTQSLISAVVHATDKHLRVETLGAISSLAENTSPKTVFDEVLATAGRDTITKDISRLRGGWPMQDAFYVSLIVFRMNFVNPLLYRLPTVNDRNKYSQRLRQLVGWLNGSKLYSEGLKNKFLSQFEFVNSISIETVERNRKK
;
A
#
# COMPACT_ATOMS: atom_id res chain seq x y z
N ARG A 1 51.48 19.84 35.83
CA ARG A 1 52.56 18.94 36.30
C ARG A 1 52.14 17.47 36.27
N PHE A 2 50.99 17.07 36.83
CA PHE A 2 50.60 15.65 36.91
C PHE A 2 50.15 14.97 35.60
N GLY A 3 49.65 15.72 34.59
CA GLY A 3 49.26 15.15 33.28
C GLY A 3 50.42 14.58 32.44
N ASN A 4 51.67 14.91 32.75
CA ASN A 4 52.86 14.43 32.02
C ASN A 4 53.45 13.14 32.64
N MET A 5 53.11 12.79 33.89
CA MET A 5 53.64 11.60 34.57
C MET A 5 52.89 10.32 34.18
N ALA A 6 51.57 10.40 33.94
CA ALA A 6 50.79 9.24 33.51
C ALA A 6 51.30 8.65 32.19
N GLY A 7 51.57 9.52 31.20
CA GLY A 7 52.13 9.11 29.91
C GLY A 7 53.52 8.49 30.04
N VAL A 8 54.39 9.06 30.88
CA VAL A 8 55.74 8.52 31.12
C VAL A 8 55.68 7.14 31.74
N PHE A 9 54.88 6.94 32.80
CA PHE A 9 54.75 5.62 33.43
C PHE A 9 54.05 4.60 32.53
N GLN A 10 53.09 5.00 31.69
CA GLN A 10 52.47 4.11 30.71
C GLN A 10 53.47 3.64 29.65
N VAL A 11 54.30 4.56 29.12
CA VAL A 11 55.34 4.21 28.15
C VAL A 11 56.39 3.30 28.78
N MET A 12 56.80 3.57 30.03
CA MET A 12 57.69 2.70 30.78
C MET A 12 57.07 1.31 31.00
N ALA A 13 55.79 1.24 31.41
CA ALA A 13 55.10 -0.03 31.64
C ALA A 13 55.00 -0.86 30.36
N PHE A 14 54.66 -0.22 29.24
CA PHE A 14 54.63 -0.87 27.94
C PHE A 14 56.03 -1.36 27.51
N GLY A 15 57.04 -0.50 27.66
CA GLY A 15 58.42 -0.84 27.35
C GLY A 15 58.92 -2.04 28.16
N VAL A 16 58.64 -2.08 29.47
CA VAL A 16 59.00 -3.20 30.33
C VAL A 16 58.28 -4.49 29.91
N ARG A 17 56.98 -4.45 29.61
CA ARG A 17 56.22 -5.63 29.15
C ARG A 17 56.72 -6.19 27.81
N ALA A 18 57.27 -5.34 26.95
CA ALA A 18 57.74 -5.72 25.62
C ALA A 18 59.17 -6.28 25.60
N LEU A 19 59.89 -6.26 26.73
CA LEU A 19 61.25 -6.80 26.82
C LEU A 19 61.24 -8.32 26.83
N ASP A 20 62.16 -8.92 26.07
CA ASP A 20 62.42 -10.35 26.17
C ASP A 20 63.11 -10.69 27.49
N LYS A 21 62.82 -11.87 28.06
CA LYS A 21 63.35 -12.32 29.37
C LYS A 21 64.89 -12.29 29.47
N ARG A 22 65.59 -12.26 28.33
CA ARG A 22 67.07 -12.24 28.24
C ARG A 22 67.66 -10.83 28.33
N ASP A 23 66.86 -9.80 28.04
CA ASP A 23 67.30 -8.40 27.95
C ASP A 23 66.94 -7.59 29.22
N VAL A 24 66.39 -8.26 30.24
CA VAL A 24 65.98 -7.64 31.50
C VAL A 24 67.20 -7.42 32.41
N ASP A 25 67.63 -6.16 32.56
CA ASP A 25 68.63 -5.76 33.56
C ASP A 25 67.99 -5.50 34.94
N SER A 26 68.30 -6.36 35.91
CA SER A 26 67.81 -6.27 37.29
C SER A 26 68.17 -4.96 37.98
N ALA A 27 69.36 -4.40 37.72
CA ALA A 27 69.78 -3.14 38.34
C ALA A 27 68.99 -1.94 37.81
N PHE A 28 68.63 -1.97 36.52
CA PHE A 28 67.77 -0.97 35.90
C PHE A 28 66.31 -1.09 36.37
N MET A 29 65.78 -2.31 36.44
CA MET A 29 64.42 -2.57 36.96
C MET A 29 64.28 -2.14 38.43
N ALA A 30 65.30 -2.37 39.27
CA ALA A 30 65.33 -1.88 40.65
C ALA A 30 65.22 -0.35 40.74
N LYS A 31 65.87 0.39 39.83
CA LYS A 31 65.77 1.85 39.78
C LYS A 31 64.37 2.31 39.36
N LEU A 32 63.79 1.68 38.34
CA LEU A 32 62.42 1.99 37.90
C LEU A 32 61.38 1.69 38.98
N ALA A 33 61.52 0.54 39.67
CA ALA A 33 60.65 0.18 40.79
C ALA A 33 60.72 1.20 41.93
N LYS A 34 61.93 1.65 42.30
CA LYS A 34 62.13 2.70 43.31
C LYS A 34 61.54 4.05 42.90
N ILE A 35 61.68 4.45 41.63
CA ILE A 35 61.11 5.70 41.12
C ILE A 35 59.57 5.65 41.19
N ALA A 36 58.97 4.56 40.72
CA ALA A 36 57.52 4.37 40.77
C ALA A 36 57.00 4.35 42.22
N THR A 37 57.69 3.61 43.10
CA THR A 37 57.29 3.44 44.50
C THR A 37 57.46 4.73 45.33
N ALA A 38 58.59 5.43 45.18
CA ALA A 38 58.83 6.71 45.85
C ALA A 38 57.75 7.74 45.50
N GLU A 39 57.28 7.72 44.26
CA GLU A 39 56.30 8.69 43.80
C GLU A 39 54.86 8.32 44.13
N LEU A 40 54.57 7.02 44.28
CA LEU A 40 53.31 6.58 44.88
C LEU A 40 53.22 6.96 46.36
N ILE A 41 54.33 6.97 47.10
CA ILE A 41 54.37 7.32 48.53
C ILE A 41 54.20 8.82 48.79
N SER A 42 54.68 9.66 47.87
CA SER A 42 54.62 11.12 48.01
C SER A 42 53.21 11.69 47.85
N SER A 43 52.28 10.93 47.27
CA SER A 43 50.90 11.33 47.01
C SER A 43 49.94 11.02 48.16
N LYS A 44 48.98 11.93 48.40
CA LYS A 44 47.86 11.74 49.34
C LYS A 44 46.55 11.37 48.67
N GLU A 45 46.45 11.55 47.35
CA GLU A 45 45.26 11.19 46.56
C GLU A 45 45.34 9.71 46.15
N LEU A 46 44.19 9.05 46.04
CA LEU A 46 44.08 7.66 45.57
C LEU A 46 43.31 7.65 44.26
N ASN A 47 43.75 6.84 43.30
CA ASN A 47 43.12 6.58 41.99
C ASN A 47 43.23 7.71 40.94
N SER A 48 44.33 8.44 40.90
CA SER A 48 44.65 9.29 39.75
C SER A 48 45.20 8.46 38.57
N ASP A 49 45.04 8.95 37.33
CA ASP A 49 45.47 8.19 36.14
C ASP A 49 46.98 7.89 36.11
N TRP A 50 47.78 8.76 36.72
CA TRP A 50 49.22 8.54 36.83
C TRP A 50 49.58 7.46 37.88
N GLN A 51 48.79 7.28 38.94
CA GLN A 51 49.01 6.20 39.92
C GLN A 51 48.66 4.84 39.34
N ARG A 52 47.61 4.77 38.52
CA ARG A 52 47.27 3.54 37.77
C ARG A 52 48.38 3.20 36.77
N ALA A 53 48.95 4.21 36.10
CA ALA A 53 50.10 4.03 35.23
C ALA A 53 51.36 3.55 35.98
N ALA A 54 51.66 4.12 37.15
CA ALA A 54 52.77 3.69 38.00
C ALA A 54 52.57 2.27 38.55
N THR A 55 51.34 1.92 38.92
CA THR A 55 50.94 0.56 39.33
C THR A 55 51.16 -0.44 38.19
N SER A 56 50.71 -0.09 36.98
CA SER A 56 50.91 -0.90 35.77
C SER A 56 52.39 -1.13 35.44
N LEU A 57 53.26 -0.14 35.69
CA LEU A 57 54.72 -0.29 35.58
C LEU A 57 55.27 -1.28 36.61
N LEU A 58 54.88 -1.16 37.88
CA LEU A 58 55.32 -2.10 38.91
C LEU A 58 54.83 -3.53 38.63
N VAL A 59 53.59 -3.70 38.17
CA VAL A 59 53.04 -4.99 37.74
C VAL A 59 53.82 -5.56 36.55
N ALA A 60 54.18 -4.72 35.57
CA ALA A 60 55.02 -5.10 34.44
C ALA A 60 56.44 -5.52 34.87
N ILE A 61 57.04 -4.84 35.84
CA ILE A 61 58.31 -5.28 36.43
C ILE A 61 58.12 -6.63 37.12
N GLY A 62 57.01 -6.80 37.86
CA GLY A 62 56.65 -8.04 38.54
C GLY A 62 56.48 -9.25 37.62
N SER A 63 56.04 -9.08 36.37
CA SER A 63 55.93 -10.18 35.40
C SER A 63 57.29 -10.67 34.86
N HIS A 64 58.38 -9.92 35.07
CA HIS A 64 59.73 -10.36 34.71
C HIS A 64 60.59 -10.69 35.93
N LEU A 65 60.52 -9.86 36.98
CA LEU A 65 61.30 -9.95 38.22
C LEU A 65 60.37 -9.81 39.44
N PRO A 66 59.57 -10.85 39.76
CA PRO A 66 58.56 -10.79 40.82
C PRO A 66 59.18 -10.54 42.21
N ASP A 67 60.30 -11.18 42.54
CA ASP A 67 60.93 -11.04 43.85
C ASP A 67 61.40 -9.60 44.13
N LEU A 68 61.98 -8.94 43.11
CA LEU A 68 62.43 -7.54 43.20
C LEU A 68 61.27 -6.58 43.45
N MET A 69 60.18 -6.75 42.72
CA MET A 69 58.97 -5.94 42.91
C MET A 69 58.36 -6.17 44.29
N MET A 70 58.28 -7.43 44.73
CA MET A 70 57.70 -7.79 46.03
C MET A 70 58.54 -7.26 47.20
N GLU A 71 59.87 -7.34 47.12
CA GLU A 71 60.77 -6.74 48.11
C GLU A 71 60.56 -5.24 48.24
N GLU A 72 60.48 -4.52 47.11
CA GLU A 72 60.24 -3.07 47.10
C GLU A 72 58.87 -2.71 47.71
N ILE A 73 57.81 -3.44 47.37
CA ILE A 73 56.47 -3.22 47.97
C ILE A 73 56.48 -3.53 49.48
N PHE A 74 57.15 -4.62 49.89
CA PHE A 74 57.18 -5.07 51.29
C PHE A 74 57.84 -4.07 52.24
N LEU A 75 58.76 -3.23 51.77
CA LEU A 75 59.35 -2.13 52.54
C LEU A 75 58.30 -1.12 53.03
N HIS A 76 57.15 -1.04 52.35
CA HIS A 76 56.13 -0.04 52.62
C HIS A 76 54.86 -0.60 53.25
N LEU A 77 54.82 -1.91 53.53
CA LEU A 77 53.69 -2.59 54.20
C LEU A 77 53.77 -2.54 55.74
N SER A 78 54.86 -2.01 56.33
CA SER A 78 55.01 -1.87 57.78
C SER A 78 54.59 -0.50 58.32
N GLY A 79 53.69 -0.48 59.31
CA GLY A 79 53.31 0.73 60.07
C GLY A 79 52.13 1.54 59.49
N THR A 80 51.81 2.68 60.11
CA THR A 80 50.76 3.63 59.67
C THR A 80 51.24 4.48 58.48
N ASN A 81 51.61 3.84 57.38
CA ASN A 81 52.05 4.49 56.15
C ASN A 81 50.84 4.91 55.29
N SER A 82 50.83 6.14 54.78
CA SER A 82 49.78 6.63 53.87
C SER A 82 49.74 5.88 52.53
N ALA A 83 50.87 5.28 52.11
CA ALA A 83 50.98 4.55 50.85
C ALA A 83 50.43 3.12 50.88
N LEU A 84 50.01 2.63 52.07
CA LEU A 84 49.65 1.23 52.29
C LEU A 84 48.57 0.71 51.33
N GLN A 85 47.57 1.54 51.00
CA GLN A 85 46.47 1.12 50.11
C GLN A 85 46.93 0.96 48.65
N ALA A 86 47.83 1.83 48.19
CA ALA A 86 48.40 1.72 46.85
C ALA A 86 49.24 0.44 46.72
N MET A 87 50.04 0.11 47.74
CA MET A 87 50.83 -1.12 47.78
C MET A 87 49.95 -2.39 47.71
N VAL A 88 48.84 -2.41 48.45
CA VAL A 88 47.88 -3.52 48.42
C VAL A 88 47.16 -3.62 47.07
N GLN A 89 46.82 -2.49 46.45
CA GLN A 89 46.21 -2.45 45.13
C GLN A 89 47.17 -2.98 44.04
N ILE A 90 48.47 -2.66 44.11
CA ILE A 90 49.48 -3.21 43.17
C ILE A 90 49.56 -4.73 43.28
N LEU A 91 49.56 -5.27 44.51
CA LEU A 91 49.57 -6.72 44.74
C LEU A 91 48.30 -7.39 44.20
N ALA A 92 47.14 -6.73 44.29
CA ALA A 92 45.89 -7.23 43.72
C ALA A 92 45.92 -7.27 42.17
N GLU A 93 46.44 -6.20 41.56
CA GLU A 93 46.57 -6.11 40.09
C GLU A 93 47.63 -7.08 39.54
N PHE A 94 48.73 -7.28 40.28
CA PHE A 94 49.73 -8.29 39.93
C PHE A 94 49.15 -9.71 40.00
N ALA A 95 48.42 -10.05 41.07
CA ALA A 95 47.75 -11.35 41.16
C ALA A 95 46.76 -11.59 40.02
N SER A 96 46.05 -10.55 39.58
CA SER A 96 45.09 -10.64 38.47
C SER A 96 45.77 -10.74 37.10
N THR A 97 46.98 -10.17 36.96
CA THR A 97 47.72 -10.12 35.68
C THR A 97 48.59 -11.36 35.47
N ASP A 98 49.25 -11.84 36.53
CA ASP A 98 50.12 -13.02 36.49
C ASP A 98 49.93 -13.90 37.74
N PRO A 99 48.84 -14.70 37.77
CA PRO A 99 48.59 -15.65 38.86
C PRO A 99 49.75 -16.62 39.10
N MET A 100 50.44 -17.01 38.03
CA MET A 100 51.52 -18.01 38.06
C MET A 100 52.72 -17.54 38.87
N GLN A 101 53.06 -16.26 38.76
CA GLN A 101 54.20 -15.70 39.49
C GLN A 101 53.81 -15.20 40.89
N PHE A 102 52.54 -14.84 41.09
CA PHE A 102 52.05 -14.34 42.38
C PHE A 102 51.85 -15.46 43.41
N ILE A 103 51.17 -16.55 43.07
CA ILE A 103 50.75 -17.59 44.03
C ILE A 103 51.91 -18.23 44.80
N PRO A 104 53.07 -18.53 44.20
CA PRO A 104 54.22 -19.03 44.97
C PRO A 104 54.70 -18.09 46.10
N ARG A 105 54.36 -16.80 46.06
CA ARG A 105 54.84 -15.75 46.97
C ARG A 105 53.76 -15.19 47.90
N TRP A 106 52.51 -15.62 47.74
CA TRP A 106 51.38 -15.06 48.49
C TRP A 106 51.44 -15.31 50.01
N LYS A 107 52.17 -16.34 50.48
CA LYS A 107 52.39 -16.58 51.91
C LYS A 107 53.04 -15.36 52.58
N GLY A 108 54.08 -14.81 51.93
CA GLY A 108 54.78 -13.62 52.40
C GLY A 108 53.91 -12.36 52.35
N VAL A 109 52.97 -12.29 51.41
CA VAL A 109 51.96 -11.21 51.34
C VAL A 109 51.00 -11.32 52.52
N LEU A 110 50.38 -12.49 52.71
CA LEU A 110 49.38 -12.71 53.76
C LEU A 110 49.97 -12.52 55.16
N SER A 111 51.19 -12.99 55.42
CA SER A 111 51.84 -12.82 56.73
C SER A 111 52.10 -11.36 57.10
N ARG A 112 52.27 -10.48 56.10
CA ARG A 112 52.49 -9.03 56.31
C ARG A 112 51.19 -8.22 56.35
N ILE A 113 50.17 -8.65 55.61
CA ILE A 113 48.87 -7.94 55.53
C ILE A 113 47.92 -8.33 56.68
N LEU A 114 48.00 -9.56 57.19
CA LEU A 114 47.06 -10.01 58.23
C LEU A 114 47.16 -9.20 59.54
N PRO A 115 48.35 -8.87 60.09
CA PRO A 115 48.46 -8.10 61.34
C PRO A 115 47.91 -6.68 61.26
N ILE A 116 47.86 -6.09 60.06
CA ILE A 116 47.38 -4.72 59.85
C ILE A 116 45.88 -4.66 59.54
N LEU A 117 45.27 -5.78 59.16
CA LEU A 117 43.90 -5.85 58.61
C LEU A 117 42.84 -5.34 59.60
N GLY A 118 43.00 -5.63 60.90
CA GLY A 118 42.06 -5.19 61.95
C GLY A 118 42.02 -3.67 62.16
N ASN A 119 43.08 -2.95 61.79
CA ASN A 119 43.22 -1.51 62.01
C ASN A 119 42.91 -0.66 60.76
N VAL A 120 42.46 -1.29 59.66
CA VAL A 120 42.13 -0.60 58.41
C VAL A 120 40.87 0.28 58.60
N ARG A 121 41.02 1.58 58.31
CA ARG A 121 39.92 2.55 58.33
C ARG A 121 38.82 2.17 57.34
N GLU A 122 37.57 2.45 57.70
CA GLU A 122 36.39 2.03 56.94
C GLU A 122 36.43 2.44 55.46
N MET A 123 36.87 3.66 55.16
CA MET A 123 37.02 4.18 53.78
C MET A 123 37.99 3.38 52.88
N HIS A 124 38.88 2.58 53.47
CA HIS A 124 39.90 1.81 52.74
C HIS A 124 39.61 0.31 52.69
N ARG A 125 38.66 -0.18 53.50
CA ARG A 125 38.28 -1.61 53.54
C ARG A 125 37.89 -2.18 52.16
N PRO A 126 37.22 -1.46 51.25
CA PRO A 126 36.90 -2.00 49.92
C PRO A 126 38.15 -2.35 49.09
N ILE A 127 39.24 -1.59 49.23
CA ILE A 127 40.51 -1.83 48.52
C ILE A 127 41.13 -3.15 49.01
N PHE A 128 41.18 -3.34 50.33
CA PHE A 128 41.71 -4.58 50.92
C PHE A 128 40.83 -5.78 50.60
N ALA A 129 39.49 -5.63 50.66
CA ALA A 129 38.58 -6.70 50.30
C ALA A 129 38.76 -7.11 48.82
N ASN A 130 38.87 -6.14 47.90
CA ASN A 130 39.17 -6.42 46.50
C ASN A 130 40.53 -7.11 46.32
N ALA A 131 41.55 -6.78 47.13
CA ALA A 131 42.83 -7.48 47.09
C ALA A 131 42.70 -8.95 47.49
N PHE A 132 42.01 -9.26 48.60
CA PHE A 132 41.73 -10.65 48.99
C PHE A 132 40.94 -11.40 47.92
N LYS A 133 39.97 -10.74 47.26
CA LYS A 133 39.26 -11.30 46.12
C LYS A 133 40.21 -11.69 44.99
N CYS A 134 41.03 -10.76 44.51
CA CYS A 134 41.97 -10.99 43.41
C CYS A 134 42.98 -12.10 43.75
N TRP A 135 43.50 -12.12 44.98
CA TRP A 135 44.43 -13.17 45.43
C TRP A 135 43.79 -14.55 45.44
N CYS A 136 42.53 -14.65 45.89
CA CYS A 136 41.80 -15.91 45.89
C CYS A 136 41.44 -16.36 44.47
N GLN A 137 41.04 -15.44 43.58
CA GLN A 137 40.79 -15.75 42.16
C GLN A 137 42.05 -16.26 41.46
N ALA A 138 43.20 -15.62 41.69
CA ALA A 138 44.48 -16.08 41.18
C ALA A 138 44.82 -17.49 41.68
N SER A 139 44.46 -17.81 42.93
CA SER A 139 44.66 -19.14 43.51
C SER A 139 43.80 -20.20 42.84
N TRP A 140 42.52 -19.90 42.56
CA TRP A 140 41.65 -20.78 41.79
C TRP A 140 42.15 -21.03 40.38
N GLN A 141 42.55 -19.97 39.66
CA GLN A 141 43.10 -20.10 38.32
C GLN A 141 44.36 -20.96 38.31
N TYR A 142 45.27 -20.72 39.26
CA TYR A 142 46.47 -21.55 39.43
C TYR A 142 46.14 -23.01 39.73
N SER A 143 45.12 -23.28 40.57
CA SER A 143 44.69 -24.63 40.91
C SER A 143 44.12 -25.40 39.71
N ILE A 144 43.44 -24.72 38.78
CA ILE A 144 42.91 -25.33 37.56
C ILE A 144 44.05 -25.65 36.58
N ASP A 145 44.99 -24.73 36.41
CA ASP A 145 46.09 -24.87 35.45
C ASP A 145 47.19 -25.85 35.95
N PHE A 146 47.37 -25.97 37.27
CA PHE A 146 48.43 -26.79 37.89
C PHE A 146 47.95 -27.61 39.13
N PRO A 147 47.02 -28.56 38.96
CA PRO A 147 46.43 -29.30 40.08
C PRO A 147 47.43 -30.16 40.88
N SER A 148 48.52 -30.64 40.26
CA SER A 148 49.54 -31.48 40.90
C SER A 148 50.60 -30.71 41.69
N HIS A 149 50.65 -29.38 41.58
CA HIS A 149 51.67 -28.52 42.21
C HIS A 149 51.07 -27.46 43.14
N PHE A 150 49.78 -27.56 43.47
CA PHE A 150 49.16 -26.62 44.38
C PHE A 150 49.80 -26.70 45.78
N PRO A 151 50.40 -25.62 46.29
CA PRO A 151 51.05 -25.66 47.60
C PRO A 151 49.97 -25.76 48.69
N GLN A 152 49.73 -26.97 49.21
CA GLN A 152 48.97 -27.17 50.45
C GLN A 152 49.79 -26.67 51.64
N ASP A 153 49.84 -25.34 51.81
CA ASP A 153 50.52 -24.68 52.92
C ASP A 153 49.52 -24.40 54.05
N GLY A 154 49.65 -25.13 55.16
CA GLY A 154 48.79 -24.98 56.35
C GLY A 154 48.81 -23.58 56.95
N ASP A 155 49.91 -22.84 56.81
CA ASP A 155 50.01 -21.47 57.33
C ASP A 155 49.15 -20.52 56.49
N VAL A 156 49.15 -20.68 55.17
CA VAL A 156 48.32 -19.87 54.27
C VAL A 156 46.83 -20.11 54.55
N MET A 157 46.43 -21.37 54.73
CA MET A 157 45.07 -21.72 55.12
C MET A 157 44.67 -21.07 56.46
N SER A 158 45.59 -21.04 57.43
CA SER A 158 45.35 -20.37 58.73
C SER A 158 45.18 -18.86 58.59
N PHE A 159 45.96 -18.22 57.70
CA PHE A 159 45.84 -16.79 57.41
C PHE A 159 44.52 -16.47 56.71
N LEU A 160 44.11 -17.29 55.74
CA LEU A 160 42.84 -17.14 55.05
C LEU A 160 41.64 -17.35 55.97
N ASN A 161 41.66 -18.37 56.86
CA ASN A 161 40.63 -18.56 57.88
C ASN A 161 40.48 -17.32 58.78
N SER A 162 41.62 -16.75 59.21
CA SER A 162 41.64 -15.55 60.08
C SER A 162 41.11 -14.30 59.37
N ALA A 163 41.52 -14.08 58.11
CA ALA A 163 41.03 -12.98 57.30
C ALA A 163 39.52 -13.14 57.00
N PHE A 164 39.09 -14.35 56.64
CA PHE A 164 37.70 -14.67 56.35
C PHE A 164 36.79 -14.34 57.54
N GLU A 165 37.20 -14.74 58.74
CA GLU A 165 36.41 -14.49 59.94
C GLU A 165 36.29 -13.00 60.26
N LEU A 166 37.37 -12.23 60.09
CA LEU A 166 37.34 -10.78 60.26
C LEU A 166 36.42 -10.11 59.23
N LEU A 167 36.54 -10.48 57.96
CA LEU A 167 35.71 -9.93 56.87
C LEU A 167 34.23 -10.23 57.13
N LEU A 168 33.89 -11.46 57.51
CA LEU A 168 32.50 -11.85 57.80
C LEU A 168 31.94 -11.19 59.07
N ARG A 169 32.72 -11.15 60.16
CA ARG A 169 32.21 -10.64 61.44
C ARG A 169 32.12 -9.13 61.51
N VAL A 170 33.05 -8.42 60.86
CA VAL A 170 33.23 -6.97 61.04
C VAL A 170 32.92 -6.20 59.77
N TRP A 171 33.42 -6.64 58.60
CA TRP A 171 33.32 -5.82 57.38
C TRP A 171 32.01 -6.05 56.63
N ALA A 172 31.55 -7.29 56.52
CA ALA A 172 30.27 -7.63 55.90
C ALA A 172 29.05 -7.14 56.73
N ALA A 173 29.27 -6.81 58.00
CA ALA A 173 28.29 -6.18 58.90
C ALA A 173 28.43 -4.64 58.98
N SER A 174 29.28 -4.01 58.15
CA SER A 174 29.43 -2.56 58.11
C SER A 174 28.14 -1.84 57.69
N ARG A 175 27.96 -0.59 58.14
CA ARG A 175 26.86 0.27 57.68
C ARG A 175 27.09 0.80 56.25
N ASP A 176 28.33 0.82 55.78
CA ASP A 176 28.68 1.26 54.43
C ASP A 176 28.41 0.14 53.41
N LEU A 177 27.55 0.42 52.44
CA LEU A 177 27.20 -0.52 51.37
C LEU A 177 28.41 -0.92 50.53
N LYS A 178 29.35 0.00 50.23
CA LYS A 178 30.54 -0.32 49.43
C LYS A 178 31.45 -1.31 50.15
N VAL A 179 31.58 -1.15 51.47
CA VAL A 179 32.34 -2.08 52.32
C VAL A 179 31.66 -3.44 52.33
N ARG A 180 30.34 -3.49 52.52
CA ARG A 180 29.58 -4.76 52.52
C ARG A 180 29.69 -5.51 51.19
N VAL A 181 29.47 -4.83 50.06
CA VAL A 181 29.53 -5.44 48.72
C VAL A 181 30.93 -5.97 48.43
N ALA A 182 31.97 -5.16 48.64
CA ALA A 182 33.35 -5.61 48.40
C ALA A 182 33.76 -6.76 49.33
N SER A 183 33.27 -6.77 50.58
CA SER A 183 33.55 -7.85 51.54
C SER A 183 32.84 -9.15 51.14
N VAL A 184 31.59 -9.09 50.68
CA VAL A 184 30.86 -10.28 50.22
C VAL A 184 31.49 -10.86 48.95
N ASP A 185 31.91 -10.01 48.00
CA ASP A 185 32.64 -10.45 46.79
C ASP A 185 33.91 -11.22 47.16
N ALA A 186 34.70 -10.68 48.10
CA ALA A 186 35.92 -11.31 48.59
C ALA A 186 35.63 -12.63 49.31
N LEU A 187 34.66 -12.63 50.23
CA LEU A 187 34.24 -13.83 50.96
C LEU A 187 33.79 -14.92 49.98
N GLY A 188 33.04 -14.57 48.93
CA GLY A 188 32.58 -15.49 47.89
C GLY A 188 33.72 -16.16 47.11
N GLN A 189 34.89 -15.54 46.97
CA GLN A 189 36.07 -16.19 46.37
C GLN A 189 36.88 -17.03 47.37
N MET A 190 36.78 -16.71 48.67
CA MET A 190 37.51 -17.38 49.74
C MET A 190 36.88 -18.71 50.20
N VAL A 191 35.57 -18.91 50.01
CA VAL A 191 34.80 -20.06 50.56
C VAL A 191 35.39 -21.44 50.27
N GLY A 192 35.97 -21.68 49.10
CA GLY A 192 36.61 -22.98 48.78
C GLY A 192 38.12 -23.03 49.07
N LEU A 193 38.71 -21.94 49.59
CA LEU A 193 40.11 -21.87 50.02
C LEU A 193 40.26 -21.84 51.55
N ILE A 194 39.15 -21.89 52.30
CA ILE A 194 39.17 -21.98 53.77
C ILE A 194 38.89 -23.40 54.23
N THR A 195 39.11 -23.68 55.51
CA THR A 195 38.85 -25.02 56.05
C THR A 195 37.37 -25.33 56.09
N ARG A 196 37.00 -26.59 55.83
CA ARG A 196 35.62 -27.08 55.91
C ARG A 196 34.97 -26.80 57.26
N ALA A 197 35.73 -26.92 58.37
CA ALA A 197 35.22 -26.59 59.70
C ALA A 197 34.86 -25.10 59.83
N GLN A 198 35.74 -24.20 59.39
CA GLN A 198 35.49 -22.76 59.40
C GLN A 198 34.28 -22.40 58.55
N LEU A 199 34.20 -22.91 57.32
CA LEU A 199 33.07 -22.66 56.43
C LEU A 199 31.75 -23.13 57.06
N LYS A 200 31.71 -24.32 57.67
CA LYS A 200 30.49 -24.84 58.33
C LYS A 200 29.97 -23.91 59.41
N THR A 201 30.87 -23.36 60.23
CA THR A 201 30.51 -22.43 61.30
C THR A 201 30.05 -21.06 60.77
N ALA A 202 30.50 -20.68 59.58
CA ALA A 202 30.18 -19.39 58.97
C ALA A 202 28.84 -19.37 58.22
N LEU A 203 28.37 -20.51 57.72
CA LEU A 203 27.17 -20.61 56.86
C LEU A 203 25.92 -19.90 57.41
N PRO A 204 25.51 -20.07 58.69
CA PRO A 204 24.30 -19.43 59.22
C PRO A 204 24.34 -17.91 59.20
N ARG A 205 25.54 -17.31 59.16
CA ARG A 205 25.73 -15.85 59.09
C ARG A 205 26.01 -15.38 57.67
N LEU A 206 26.79 -16.14 56.90
CA LEU A 206 27.20 -15.77 55.56
C LEU A 206 26.00 -15.79 54.59
N ILE A 207 25.14 -16.82 54.63
CA ILE A 207 23.99 -16.93 53.73
C ILE A 207 23.05 -15.72 53.88
N PRO A 208 22.53 -15.35 55.07
CA PRO A 208 21.68 -14.17 55.21
C PRO A 208 22.39 -12.86 54.80
N THR A 209 23.70 -12.77 55.02
CA THR A 209 24.49 -11.58 54.64
C THR A 209 24.57 -11.39 53.13
N ILE A 210 24.72 -12.49 52.37
CA ILE A 210 24.66 -12.47 50.90
C ILE A 210 23.24 -12.15 50.44
N LEU A 211 22.22 -12.80 51.01
CA LEU A 211 20.82 -12.61 50.60
C LEU A 211 20.31 -11.17 50.81
N ASP A 212 20.80 -10.43 51.81
CA ASP A 212 20.43 -9.02 52.04
C ASP A 212 20.83 -8.09 50.88
N LEU A 213 21.84 -8.47 50.09
CA LEU A 213 22.32 -7.68 48.96
C LEU A 213 21.38 -7.69 47.74
N TYR A 214 20.48 -8.68 47.61
CA TYR A 214 19.51 -8.75 46.51
C TYR A 214 18.44 -7.64 46.56
N LYS A 215 18.26 -6.98 47.71
CA LYS A 215 17.33 -5.84 47.86
C LYS A 215 17.90 -4.52 47.32
N LYS A 216 19.04 -4.55 46.64
CA LYS A 216 19.81 -3.39 46.19
C LYS A 216 19.88 -3.36 44.66
N ASP A 217 20.87 -2.66 44.12
CA ASP A 217 21.10 -2.50 42.66
C ASP A 217 21.31 -3.86 41.94
N GLN A 218 21.02 -3.91 40.64
CA GLN A 218 21.18 -5.08 39.77
C GLN A 218 22.65 -5.53 39.67
N ASP A 219 23.60 -4.60 39.64
CA ASP A 219 25.04 -4.90 39.70
C ASP A 219 25.42 -5.62 41.00
N ILE A 220 24.80 -5.20 42.11
CA ILE A 220 25.03 -5.77 43.44
C ILE A 220 24.39 -7.16 43.54
N ALA A 221 23.20 -7.34 42.97
CA ALA A 221 22.53 -8.65 42.91
C ALA A 221 23.32 -9.67 42.06
N PHE A 222 23.91 -9.24 40.95
CA PHE A 222 24.78 -10.11 40.14
C PHE A 222 25.99 -10.59 40.95
N LEU A 223 26.72 -9.69 41.60
CA LEU A 223 27.87 -10.03 42.45
C LEU A 223 27.49 -10.94 43.62
N ALA A 224 26.34 -10.67 44.26
CA ALA A 224 25.79 -11.54 45.31
C ALA A 224 25.50 -12.95 44.77
N THR A 225 25.01 -13.06 43.54
CA THR A 225 24.75 -14.36 42.87
C THR A 225 26.03 -15.12 42.58
N CYS A 226 27.08 -14.48 42.07
CA CYS A 226 28.38 -15.13 41.88
C CYS A 226 28.98 -15.61 43.20
N SER A 227 28.88 -14.79 44.25
CA SER A 227 29.36 -15.14 45.60
C SER A 227 28.59 -16.33 46.18
N LEU A 228 27.27 -16.35 45.95
CA LEU A 228 26.39 -17.43 46.37
C LEU A 228 26.66 -18.73 45.59
N HIS A 229 26.88 -18.66 44.28
CA HIS A 229 27.25 -19.82 43.47
C HIS A 229 28.54 -20.46 43.97
N ASN A 230 29.60 -19.67 44.19
CA ASN A 230 30.85 -20.15 44.76
C ASN A 230 30.66 -20.78 46.14
N LEU A 231 29.83 -20.16 46.99
CA LEU A 231 29.49 -20.69 48.31
C LEU A 231 28.80 -22.05 48.19
N LEU A 232 27.82 -22.18 47.30
CA LEU A 232 27.09 -23.44 47.06
C LEU A 232 28.03 -24.52 46.52
N ASN A 233 28.90 -24.20 45.56
CA ASN A 233 29.91 -25.13 45.05
C ASN A 233 30.81 -25.65 46.18
N ALA A 234 31.36 -24.75 47.00
CA ALA A 234 32.23 -25.13 48.11
C ALA A 234 31.51 -25.90 49.22
N SER A 235 30.22 -25.62 49.46
CA SER A 235 29.45 -26.22 50.56
C SER A 235 28.79 -27.55 50.20
N LEU A 236 28.47 -27.77 48.92
CA LEU A 236 27.73 -28.94 48.45
C LEU A 236 28.59 -29.93 47.68
N LEU A 237 29.53 -29.46 46.84
CA LEU A 237 30.34 -30.30 45.96
C LEU A 237 31.77 -30.52 46.48
N SER A 238 32.02 -30.31 47.77
CA SER A 238 33.36 -30.49 48.34
C SER A 238 33.82 -31.95 48.28
N GLU A 239 35.01 -32.21 47.73
CA GLU A 239 35.64 -33.54 47.71
C GLU A 239 35.97 -34.09 49.12
N SER A 240 35.93 -33.23 50.14
CA SER A 240 36.44 -33.50 51.49
C SER A 240 35.40 -34.02 52.50
N GLY A 241 34.15 -34.28 52.07
CA GLY A 241 33.11 -34.85 52.94
C GLY A 241 31.67 -34.64 52.43
N PRO A 242 30.63 -35.06 53.18
CA PRO A 242 29.24 -34.89 52.77
C PRO A 242 28.85 -33.40 52.66
N PRO A 243 27.74 -33.08 51.97
CA PRO A 243 27.21 -31.73 51.88
C PRO A 243 27.07 -31.06 53.26
N MET A 244 27.36 -29.77 53.32
CA MET A 244 27.40 -29.02 54.59
C MET A 244 26.06 -28.37 54.97
N LEU A 245 25.12 -28.32 54.02
CA LEU A 245 23.78 -27.78 54.14
C LEU A 245 22.78 -28.86 53.77
N ASP A 246 21.73 -29.00 54.58
CA ASP A 246 20.59 -29.82 54.22
C ASP A 246 19.68 -29.07 53.24
N PHE A 247 18.81 -29.79 52.53
CA PHE A 247 17.94 -29.17 51.53
C PHE A 247 16.99 -28.13 52.14
N GLU A 248 16.54 -28.33 53.38
CA GLU A 248 15.65 -27.39 54.09
C GLU A 248 16.29 -26.00 54.23
N ASP A 249 17.58 -25.92 54.56
CA ASP A 249 18.33 -24.67 54.66
C ASP A 249 18.47 -23.96 53.29
N LEU A 250 18.50 -24.72 52.21
CA LEU A 250 18.60 -24.21 50.84
C LEU A 250 17.28 -23.63 50.33
N THR A 251 16.13 -24.02 50.88
CA THR A 251 14.82 -23.57 50.38
C THR A 251 14.64 -22.05 50.40
N LEU A 252 15.21 -21.37 51.40
CA LEU A 252 15.21 -19.90 51.50
C LEU A 252 16.07 -19.27 50.39
N VAL A 253 17.23 -19.86 50.13
CA VAL A 253 18.15 -19.42 49.07
C VAL A 253 17.47 -19.56 47.71
N LEU A 254 16.94 -20.74 47.40
CA LEU A 254 16.25 -21.03 46.15
C LEU A 254 15.03 -20.11 45.95
N SER A 255 14.22 -19.91 47.00
CA SER A 255 13.05 -19.01 46.92
C SER A 255 13.44 -17.55 46.71
N THR A 256 14.62 -17.13 47.17
CA THR A 256 15.14 -15.78 46.93
C THR A 256 15.66 -15.61 45.51
N LEU A 257 16.20 -16.68 44.91
CA LEU A 257 16.77 -16.65 43.56
C LEU A 257 15.72 -16.70 42.44
N LEU A 258 14.59 -17.39 42.62
CA LEU A 258 13.57 -17.52 41.57
C LEU A 258 13.06 -16.16 41.02
N PRO A 259 12.71 -15.16 41.86
CA PRO A 259 12.27 -13.85 41.37
C PRO A 259 13.37 -13.05 40.65
N VAL A 260 14.65 -13.31 40.96
CA VAL A 260 15.80 -12.58 40.38
C VAL A 260 15.89 -12.78 38.88
N ILE A 261 15.45 -13.95 38.40
CA ILE A 261 15.34 -14.31 36.97
C ILE A 261 14.41 -13.33 36.23
N SER A 262 13.39 -12.81 36.91
CA SER A 262 12.35 -11.95 36.32
C SER A 262 12.78 -10.48 36.14
N ILE A 263 13.92 -10.06 36.73
CA ILE A 263 14.38 -8.66 36.77
C ILE A 263 14.92 -8.19 35.39
N ASN A 264 15.20 -9.11 34.47
CA ASN A 264 16.01 -8.84 33.26
C ASN A 264 15.27 -8.53 31.96
N ASN A 265 13.96 -8.30 31.97
CA ASN A 265 13.20 -8.05 30.74
C ASN A 265 12.82 -6.57 30.50
N ASP A 266 13.23 -5.64 31.36
CA ASP A 266 12.60 -4.31 31.44
C ASP A 266 13.40 -3.12 30.86
N SER A 267 14.65 -3.29 30.42
CA SER A 267 15.47 -2.17 29.91
C SER A 267 15.75 -2.26 28.41
N LYS A 268 15.37 -1.20 27.68
CA LYS A 268 15.66 -1.00 26.25
C LYS A 268 17.12 -0.56 25.99
N ASP A 269 17.95 -0.52 27.02
CA ASP A 269 19.34 -0.09 26.92
C ASP A 269 20.25 -1.29 26.65
N GLN A 270 20.93 -1.27 25.50
CA GLN A 270 21.79 -2.36 25.01
C GLN A 270 22.93 -2.74 25.96
N SER A 271 23.31 -1.88 26.92
CA SER A 271 24.32 -2.16 27.95
C SER A 271 23.83 -3.13 29.03
N ASP A 272 22.57 -3.00 29.46
CA ASP A 272 22.01 -3.72 30.61
C ASP A 272 21.57 -5.13 30.24
N PHE A 273 21.27 -5.37 28.97
CA PHE A 273 20.96 -6.69 28.41
C PHE A 273 22.10 -7.70 28.64
N SER A 274 23.36 -7.26 28.59
CA SER A 274 24.54 -8.10 28.82
C SER A 274 24.66 -8.54 30.29
N LEU A 275 24.37 -7.64 31.23
CA LEU A 275 24.42 -7.96 32.67
C LEU A 275 23.26 -8.86 33.08
N GLY A 276 22.07 -8.61 32.55
CA GLY A 276 20.90 -9.44 32.84
C GLY A 276 21.09 -10.89 32.38
N LEU A 277 21.62 -11.12 31.18
CA LEU A 277 21.91 -12.47 30.71
C LEU A 277 22.96 -13.18 31.58
N LYS A 278 24.00 -12.47 32.03
CA LYS A 278 25.00 -13.03 32.95
C LYS A 278 24.38 -13.43 34.28
N MET A 279 23.53 -12.58 34.86
CA MET A 279 22.82 -12.90 36.10
C MET A 279 21.89 -14.10 35.93
N TYR A 280 21.15 -14.16 34.82
CA TYR A 280 20.29 -15.30 34.50
C TYR A 280 21.08 -16.63 34.46
N ASN A 281 22.22 -16.64 33.78
CA ASN A 281 23.09 -17.82 33.69
C ASN A 281 23.67 -18.21 35.06
N GLU A 282 24.09 -17.23 35.87
CA GLU A 282 24.66 -17.49 37.20
C GLU A 282 23.62 -18.09 38.16
N VAL A 283 22.37 -17.61 38.09
CA VAL A 283 21.26 -18.23 38.84
C VAL A 283 21.05 -19.68 38.38
N GLN A 284 21.07 -19.95 37.07
CA GLN A 284 20.96 -21.32 36.56
C GLN A 284 22.08 -22.22 37.09
N HIS A 285 23.32 -21.71 37.18
CA HIS A 285 24.43 -22.45 37.77
C HIS A 285 24.21 -22.77 39.26
N CYS A 286 23.70 -21.82 40.06
CA CYS A 286 23.34 -22.09 41.46
C CYS A 286 22.35 -23.26 41.58
N PHE A 287 21.31 -23.26 40.75
CA PHE A 287 20.30 -24.32 40.74
C PHE A 287 20.86 -25.67 40.24
N LEU A 288 21.77 -25.65 39.27
CA LEU A 288 22.45 -26.86 38.80
C LEU A 288 23.34 -27.47 39.89
N THR A 289 24.13 -26.67 40.60
CA THR A 289 24.96 -27.13 41.73
C THR A 289 24.11 -27.82 42.80
N VAL A 290 22.95 -27.25 43.15
CA VAL A 290 22.03 -27.87 44.10
C VAL A 290 21.43 -29.16 43.52
N GLY A 291 21.06 -29.16 42.23
CA GLY A 291 20.47 -30.31 41.56
C GLY A 291 21.41 -31.50 41.38
N LEU A 292 22.73 -31.28 41.32
CA LEU A 292 23.73 -32.36 41.29
C LEU A 292 23.82 -33.12 42.62
N VAL A 293 23.41 -32.51 43.74
CA VAL A 293 23.47 -33.10 45.09
C VAL A 293 22.09 -33.56 45.58
N TYR A 294 21.06 -32.73 45.36
CA TYR A 294 19.68 -32.97 45.78
C TYR A 294 18.71 -32.95 44.59
N PRO A 295 18.88 -33.83 43.58
CA PRO A 295 18.06 -33.80 42.37
C PRO A 295 16.58 -34.01 42.67
N ASP A 296 16.27 -34.87 43.63
CA ASP A 296 14.91 -35.28 43.95
C ASP A 296 14.12 -34.21 44.69
N ASP A 297 14.71 -33.63 45.73
CA ASP A 297 14.10 -32.57 46.53
C ASP A 297 13.98 -31.28 45.72
N LEU A 298 14.99 -30.97 44.88
CA LEU A 298 14.94 -29.80 44.01
C LEU A 298 13.81 -29.90 42.98
N PHE A 299 13.60 -31.08 42.40
CA PHE A 299 12.50 -31.31 41.46
C PHE A 299 11.14 -31.05 42.13
N LEU A 300 10.92 -31.62 43.33
CA LEU A 300 9.69 -31.43 44.08
C LEU A 300 9.49 -29.95 44.47
N PHE A 301 10.55 -29.27 44.88
CA PHE A 301 10.53 -27.83 45.18
C PHE A 301 10.06 -27.02 43.97
N LEU A 302 10.69 -27.20 42.80
CA LEU A 302 10.36 -26.45 41.58
C LEU A 302 8.92 -26.72 41.11
N VAL A 303 8.50 -28.00 41.10
CA VAL A 303 7.13 -28.39 40.75
C VAL A 303 6.11 -27.76 41.70
N ASN A 304 6.39 -27.74 43.00
CA ASN A 304 5.53 -27.09 43.98
C ASN A 304 5.45 -25.58 43.76
N LYS A 305 6.57 -24.91 43.43
CA LYS A 305 6.57 -23.47 43.10
C LYS A 305 5.75 -23.15 41.85
N CYS A 306 5.75 -24.02 40.85
CA CYS A 306 4.85 -23.88 39.69
C CYS A 306 3.36 -23.97 40.06
N ARG A 307 2.99 -24.75 41.09
CA ARG A 307 1.59 -24.94 41.52
C ARG A 307 1.04 -23.80 42.37
N LEU A 308 1.89 -23.00 43.00
CA LEU A 308 1.48 -21.88 43.86
C LEU A 308 0.90 -20.69 43.08
N ARG A 309 1.13 -20.62 41.76
CA ARG A 309 0.66 -19.54 40.87
C ARG A 309 1.05 -18.13 41.31
N GLU A 310 2.14 -18.00 42.09
CA GLU A 310 2.77 -16.70 42.33
C GLU A 310 3.64 -16.36 41.12
N GLU A 311 3.28 -15.30 40.37
CA GLU A 311 3.86 -14.99 39.05
C GLU A 311 5.41 -15.03 38.99
N PRO A 312 6.17 -14.31 39.85
CA PRO A 312 7.64 -14.28 39.74
C PRO A 312 8.29 -15.61 40.13
N LEU A 313 7.69 -16.37 41.05
CA LEU A 313 8.18 -17.69 41.45
C LEU A 313 7.87 -18.74 40.39
N THR A 314 6.67 -18.68 39.80
CA THR A 314 6.22 -19.58 38.74
C THR A 314 7.07 -19.39 37.50
N PHE A 315 7.27 -18.14 37.07
CA PHE A 315 8.15 -17.81 35.95
C PHE A 315 9.58 -18.29 36.18
N GLY A 316 10.16 -17.97 37.34
CA GLY A 316 11.52 -18.42 37.69
C GLY A 316 11.63 -19.94 37.70
N ALA A 317 10.65 -20.64 38.27
CA ALA A 317 10.66 -22.10 38.37
C ALA A 317 10.61 -22.76 36.99
N LEU A 318 9.79 -22.24 36.06
CA LEU A 318 9.73 -22.73 34.68
C LEU A 318 11.04 -22.50 33.93
N CYS A 319 11.69 -21.33 34.10
CA CYS A 319 12.99 -21.03 33.50
C CYS A 319 14.08 -22.00 33.98
N ILE A 320 14.08 -22.33 35.27
CA ILE A 320 15.02 -23.30 35.86
C ILE A 320 14.70 -24.73 35.40
N LEU A 321 13.44 -25.15 35.41
CA LEU A 321 13.02 -26.47 34.90
C LEU A 321 13.47 -26.66 33.45
N LYS A 322 13.26 -25.65 32.59
CA LYS A 322 13.72 -25.66 31.19
C LYS A 322 15.23 -25.88 31.08
N HIS A 323 16.02 -25.27 31.96
CA HIS A 323 17.48 -25.41 31.95
C HIS A 323 17.96 -26.76 32.51
N LEU A 324 17.35 -27.25 33.59
CA LEU A 324 17.80 -28.42 34.31
C LEU A 324 17.30 -29.74 33.72
N LEU A 325 16.13 -29.76 33.08
CA LEU A 325 15.54 -30.99 32.55
C LEU A 325 16.46 -31.74 31.57
N PRO A 326 17.17 -31.07 30.64
CA PRO A 326 18.19 -31.73 29.82
C PRO A 326 19.40 -32.25 30.60
N ARG A 327 19.79 -31.57 31.69
CA ARG A 327 21.04 -31.78 32.43
C ARG A 327 20.92 -32.81 33.55
N LEU A 328 19.72 -32.99 34.10
CA LEU A 328 19.40 -33.93 35.18
C LEU A 328 18.41 -35.00 34.72
N SER A 329 18.42 -35.30 33.42
CA SER A 329 17.45 -36.19 32.77
C SER A 329 17.42 -37.58 33.41
N GLU A 330 18.57 -38.17 33.72
CA GLU A 330 18.68 -39.50 34.35
C GLU A 330 17.94 -39.57 35.70
N ALA A 331 18.08 -38.55 36.54
CA ALA A 331 17.44 -38.52 37.86
C ALA A 331 15.94 -38.20 37.77
N TRP A 332 15.52 -37.36 36.82
CA TRP A 332 14.16 -36.85 36.77
C TRP A 332 13.21 -37.66 35.87
N HIS A 333 13.72 -38.55 35.04
CA HIS A 333 12.90 -39.30 34.07
C HIS A 333 11.76 -40.09 34.72
N SER A 334 12.01 -40.71 35.87
CA SER A 334 10.99 -41.47 36.62
C SER A 334 9.86 -40.61 37.21
N LYS A 335 10.03 -39.28 37.23
CA LYS A 335 9.10 -38.30 37.83
C LYS A 335 8.31 -37.49 36.80
N ILE A 336 8.37 -37.88 35.53
CA ILE A 336 7.64 -37.30 34.40
C ILE A 336 6.17 -36.98 34.70
N SER A 337 5.44 -37.88 35.39
CA SER A 337 4.03 -37.70 35.72
C SER A 337 3.76 -36.46 36.58
N LEU A 338 4.64 -36.18 37.53
CA LEU A 338 4.52 -35.02 38.41
C LEU A 338 4.76 -33.70 37.65
N LEU A 339 5.70 -33.69 36.71
CA LEU A 339 5.98 -32.54 35.85
C LEU A 339 4.81 -32.29 34.89
N VAL A 340 4.30 -33.34 34.24
CA VAL A 340 3.16 -33.24 33.34
C VAL A 340 1.95 -32.63 34.05
N GLU A 341 1.63 -33.07 35.27
CA GLU A 341 0.53 -32.48 36.03
C GLU A 341 0.78 -31.04 36.47
N ALA A 342 2.03 -30.68 36.76
CA ALA A 342 2.39 -29.29 37.06
C ALA A 342 2.19 -28.37 35.86
N VAL A 343 2.69 -28.76 34.68
CA VAL A 343 2.55 -28.02 33.42
C VAL A 343 1.07 -27.95 33.01
N LYS A 344 0.32 -29.04 33.15
CA LYS A 344 -1.13 -29.06 32.89
C LYS A 344 -1.90 -28.08 33.79
N SER A 345 -1.49 -27.93 35.05
CA SER A 345 -2.12 -26.96 35.96
C SER A 345 -1.91 -25.49 35.56
N LEU A 346 -0.95 -25.21 34.68
CA LEU A 346 -0.63 -23.87 34.17
C LEU A 346 -1.23 -23.58 32.79
N HIS A 347 -2.05 -24.49 32.26
CA HIS A 347 -2.65 -24.37 30.92
C HIS A 347 -3.54 -23.12 30.75
N GLU A 348 -4.17 -22.64 31.82
CA GLU A 348 -5.07 -21.47 31.83
C GLU A 348 -4.43 -20.19 32.38
N GLU A 349 -3.12 -20.19 32.60
CA GLU A 349 -2.38 -19.05 33.17
C GLU A 349 -2.55 -17.80 32.30
N GLN A 350 -2.68 -16.60 32.88
CA GLN A 350 -2.95 -15.37 32.10
C GLN A 350 -1.70 -14.58 31.74
N ASN A 351 -0.64 -14.73 32.52
CA ASN A 351 0.59 -13.99 32.32
C ASN A 351 1.33 -14.42 31.03
N LEU A 352 1.54 -13.48 30.10
CA LEU A 352 2.18 -13.75 28.80
C LEU A 352 3.63 -14.24 28.92
N ALA A 353 4.39 -13.77 29.91
CA ALA A 353 5.75 -14.21 30.15
C ALA A 353 5.78 -15.66 30.64
N VAL A 354 4.85 -16.04 31.53
CA VAL A 354 4.69 -17.43 31.97
C VAL A 354 4.27 -18.33 30.81
N ARG A 355 3.30 -17.90 29.97
CA ARG A 355 2.89 -18.65 28.77
C ARG A 355 4.04 -18.88 27.78
N LYS A 356 4.90 -17.87 27.57
CA LYS A 356 6.08 -17.96 26.70
C LYS A 356 7.07 -18.99 27.23
N THR A 357 7.46 -18.87 28.50
CA THR A 357 8.39 -19.82 29.12
C THR A 357 7.81 -21.23 29.19
N LEU A 358 6.50 -21.37 29.44
CA LEU A 358 5.80 -22.65 29.42
C LEU A 358 5.86 -23.30 28.02
N SER A 359 5.68 -22.51 26.96
CA SER A 359 5.78 -22.98 25.58
C SER A 359 7.18 -23.50 25.26
N GLU A 360 8.22 -22.77 25.68
CA GLU A 360 9.62 -23.21 25.53
C GLU A 360 9.90 -24.48 26.35
N LEU A 361 9.35 -24.59 27.56
CA LEU A 361 9.48 -25.80 28.38
C LEU A 361 8.80 -27.01 27.72
N ILE A 362 7.61 -26.85 27.13
CA ILE A 362 6.90 -27.91 26.39
C ILE A 362 7.78 -28.44 25.25
N VAL A 363 8.44 -27.56 24.50
CA VAL A 363 9.37 -27.94 23.42
C VAL A 363 10.56 -28.73 23.97
N VAL A 364 11.13 -28.31 25.10
CA VAL A 364 12.22 -29.05 25.76
C VAL A 364 11.75 -30.40 26.32
N MET A 365 10.53 -30.47 26.84
CA MET A 365 9.92 -31.74 27.26
C MET A 365 9.77 -32.70 26.06
N ALA A 366 9.35 -32.18 24.91
CA ALA A 366 9.27 -32.97 23.68
C ALA A 366 10.65 -33.53 23.28
N SER A 367 11.71 -32.72 23.30
CA SER A 367 13.06 -33.15 22.86
C SER A 367 13.69 -34.24 23.73
N HIS A 368 13.16 -34.46 24.93
CA HIS A 368 13.61 -35.51 25.84
C HIS A 368 12.58 -36.65 26.00
N CYS A 369 11.61 -36.76 25.08
CA CYS A 369 10.57 -37.80 25.09
C CYS A 369 9.66 -37.78 26.34
N TYR A 370 9.43 -36.61 26.93
CA TYR A 370 8.53 -36.46 28.09
C TYR A 370 7.04 -36.32 27.70
N LEU A 371 6.74 -36.26 26.41
CA LEU A 371 5.37 -36.14 25.90
C LEU A 371 4.93 -37.49 25.36
N VAL A 372 3.91 -38.10 25.96
CA VAL A 372 3.41 -39.43 25.57
C VAL A 372 1.89 -39.48 25.64
N GLY A 373 1.23 -40.04 24.62
CA GLY A 373 -0.21 -40.24 24.60
C GLY A 373 -1.01 -38.94 24.74
N SER A 374 -2.11 -38.99 25.50
CA SER A 374 -3.07 -37.88 25.62
C SER A 374 -2.50 -36.61 26.27
N SER A 375 -1.46 -36.71 27.10
CA SER A 375 -0.79 -35.52 27.65
C SER A 375 0.03 -34.81 26.59
N GLY A 376 0.64 -35.55 25.65
CA GLY A 376 1.31 -34.99 24.49
C GLY A 376 0.37 -34.19 23.60
N GLU A 377 -0.79 -34.77 23.24
CA GLU A 377 -1.83 -34.08 22.46
C GLU A 377 -2.26 -32.75 23.11
N LEU A 378 -2.48 -32.73 24.43
CA LEU A 378 -2.87 -31.52 25.17
C LEU A 378 -1.82 -30.39 25.08
N PHE A 379 -0.53 -30.73 25.13
CA PHE A 379 0.53 -29.73 25.03
C PHE A 379 0.79 -29.27 23.59
N ILE A 380 0.59 -30.15 22.60
CA ILE A 380 0.59 -29.74 21.19
C ILE A 380 -0.59 -28.80 20.91
N GLU A 381 -1.79 -29.11 21.41
CA GLU A 381 -2.95 -28.22 21.31
C GLU A 381 -2.68 -26.86 21.96
N TYR A 382 -2.00 -26.83 23.11
CA TYR A 382 -1.57 -25.59 23.75
C TYR A 382 -0.68 -24.76 22.81
N LEU A 383 0.34 -25.36 22.18
CA LEU A 383 1.19 -24.66 21.20
C LEU A 383 0.36 -24.14 20.02
N VAL A 384 -0.50 -24.97 19.43
CA VAL A 384 -1.37 -24.59 18.30
C VAL A 384 -2.30 -23.43 18.67
N ARG A 385 -2.93 -23.47 19.85
CA ARG A 385 -3.79 -22.39 20.34
C ARG A 385 -3.05 -21.07 20.43
N HIS A 386 -1.79 -21.11 20.87
CA HIS A 386 -0.97 -19.90 20.99
C HIS A 386 -0.39 -19.42 19.64
N CYS A 387 -0.26 -20.30 18.63
CA CYS A 387 -0.05 -19.87 17.24
C CYS A 387 -1.26 -19.09 16.69
N ALA A 388 -2.47 -19.38 17.18
CA ALA A 388 -3.71 -18.76 16.68
C ALA A 388 -3.99 -17.35 17.24
N ILE A 389 -3.20 -16.86 18.20
CA ILE A 389 -3.38 -15.52 18.79
C ILE A 389 -3.30 -14.47 17.69
N THR A 390 -4.18 -13.47 17.70
CA THR A 390 -4.17 -12.31 16.79
C THR A 390 -3.77 -11.03 17.53
N ASP A 391 -3.27 -10.04 16.79
CA ASP A 391 -2.82 -8.77 17.38
C ASP A 391 -4.00 -7.86 17.81
N GLN A 392 -5.23 -8.20 17.43
CA GLN A 392 -6.47 -7.52 17.81
C GLN A 392 -6.93 -7.81 19.25
N ASN A 393 -6.43 -8.88 19.90
CA ASN A 393 -6.71 -9.17 21.32
C ASN A 393 -6.16 -8.12 22.31
N ARG A 394 -5.55 -7.04 21.79
CA ARG A 394 -5.07 -5.86 22.53
C ARG A 394 -6.22 -5.05 23.15
N SER A 395 -7.40 -5.02 22.52
CA SER A 395 -8.51 -4.13 22.93
C SER A 395 -9.32 -4.61 24.14
N ASP A 396 -9.33 -5.92 24.41
CA ASP A 396 -10.15 -6.48 25.49
C ASP A 396 -9.41 -6.56 26.83
N LEU A 397 -8.07 -6.57 26.80
CA LEU A 397 -7.22 -6.60 28.00
C LEU A 397 -6.94 -5.20 28.58
N GLU A 398 -7.09 -4.12 27.82
CA GLU A 398 -6.83 -2.75 28.28
C GLU A 398 -8.03 -2.08 29.00
N LYS A 399 -9.20 -2.74 29.08
CA LYS A 399 -10.43 -2.17 29.68
C LYS A 399 -10.55 -2.33 31.21
N ILE A 400 -9.54 -2.82 31.91
CA ILE A 400 -9.56 -2.91 33.39
C ILE A 400 -8.63 -1.85 33.99
N PRO A 401 -9.14 -0.71 34.49
CA PRO A 401 -8.31 0.29 35.12
C PRO A 401 -8.11 -0.07 36.59
N ASN A 402 -7.10 -0.87 36.92
CA ASN A 402 -6.66 -1.01 38.31
C ASN A 402 -5.18 -0.64 38.49
N LYS A 403 -4.98 0.53 39.11
CA LYS A 403 -3.71 1.00 39.67
C LYS A 403 -3.25 0.05 40.77
N ARG A 404 -2.29 -0.83 40.46
CA ARG A 404 -1.18 -1.17 41.37
C ARG A 404 0.10 -1.11 40.56
N LYS A 405 1.11 -0.40 41.08
CA LYS A 405 2.49 -0.48 40.59
C LYS A 405 3.01 -1.88 40.97
N GLU A 406 2.57 -2.89 40.23
CA GLU A 406 3.25 -4.18 40.20
C GLU A 406 4.41 -4.06 39.21
N MET A 407 5.55 -4.64 39.60
CA MET A 407 6.79 -4.69 38.84
C MET A 407 6.47 -5.32 37.48
N LYS A 408 6.39 -4.49 36.43
CA LYS A 408 6.02 -4.96 35.10
C LYS A 408 7.15 -5.86 34.61
N ILE A 409 6.97 -7.17 34.65
CA ILE A 409 7.84 -8.10 33.93
C ILE A 409 7.76 -7.68 32.46
N GLY A 410 8.91 -7.39 31.83
CA GLY A 410 8.99 -6.82 30.49
C GLY A 410 7.94 -7.37 29.54
N ALA A 411 7.18 -6.45 28.95
CA ALA A 411 5.89 -6.74 28.32
C ALA A 411 6.05 -7.63 27.07
N VAL A 412 6.10 -8.95 27.28
CA VAL A 412 6.06 -9.95 26.20
C VAL A 412 4.85 -9.68 25.35
N THR A 413 5.07 -9.43 24.07
CA THR A 413 3.99 -9.16 23.13
C THR A 413 3.27 -10.45 22.72
N PRO A 414 1.96 -10.42 22.42
CA PRO A 414 1.25 -11.56 21.84
C PRO A 414 1.91 -12.11 20.56
N SER A 415 2.55 -11.23 19.78
CA SER A 415 3.33 -11.60 18.59
C SER A 415 4.60 -12.39 18.92
N GLU A 416 5.33 -12.04 19.98
CA GLU A 416 6.49 -12.81 20.43
C GLU A 416 6.10 -14.20 20.91
N LEU A 417 5.02 -14.31 21.71
CA LEU A 417 4.50 -15.60 22.16
C LEU A 417 4.10 -16.47 20.96
N ARG A 418 3.36 -15.90 20.01
CA ARG A 418 2.98 -16.58 18.76
C ARG A 418 4.21 -17.10 18.02
N ALA A 419 5.22 -16.26 17.80
CA ALA A 419 6.43 -16.64 17.08
C ALA A 419 7.21 -17.76 17.78
N VAL A 420 7.25 -17.76 19.12
CA VAL A 420 7.86 -18.84 19.91
C VAL A 420 7.08 -20.14 19.73
N CYS A 421 5.75 -20.11 19.77
CA CYS A 421 4.92 -21.29 19.58
C CYS A 421 4.99 -21.83 18.15
N GLU A 422 4.99 -20.95 17.13
CA GLU A 422 5.11 -21.35 15.72
C GLU A 422 6.45 -22.03 15.44
N LYS A 423 7.55 -21.42 15.92
CA LYS A 423 8.90 -22.01 15.81
C LYS A 423 9.02 -23.29 16.63
N GLY A 424 8.45 -23.30 17.84
CA GLY A 424 8.45 -24.45 18.74
C GLY A 424 7.74 -25.65 18.13
N LEU A 425 6.52 -25.45 17.60
CA LEU A 425 5.75 -26.51 16.95
C LEU A 425 6.48 -27.06 15.72
N LEU A 426 7.04 -26.18 14.89
CA LEU A 426 7.82 -26.60 13.72
C LEU A 426 9.09 -27.36 14.14
N LEU A 427 9.82 -26.89 15.15
CA LEU A 427 11.01 -27.56 15.66
C LEU A 427 10.67 -28.97 16.15
N VAL A 428 9.63 -29.11 16.97
CA VAL A 428 9.15 -30.41 17.46
C VAL A 428 8.80 -31.34 16.30
N THR A 429 8.22 -30.81 15.24
CA THR A 429 7.83 -31.57 14.05
C THR A 429 9.04 -32.08 13.24
N ILE A 430 10.09 -31.27 13.09
CA ILE A 430 11.22 -31.60 12.20
C ILE A 430 12.39 -32.29 12.92
N THR A 431 12.60 -32.04 14.22
CA THR A 431 13.80 -32.53 14.94
C THR A 431 13.56 -33.76 15.80
N ILE A 432 12.30 -34.13 16.10
CA ILE A 432 11.99 -35.19 17.07
C ILE A 432 11.11 -36.26 16.40
N PRO A 433 11.70 -37.36 15.88
CA PRO A 433 10.96 -38.41 15.19
C PRO A 433 9.87 -39.07 16.04
N GLU A 434 10.10 -39.23 17.35
CA GLU A 434 9.16 -39.89 18.27
C GLU A 434 7.85 -39.12 18.43
N MET A 435 7.87 -37.80 18.21
CA MET A 435 6.69 -36.94 18.29
C MET A 435 5.73 -37.14 17.11
N GLU A 436 6.16 -37.81 16.05
CA GLU A 436 5.35 -38.07 14.87
C GLU A 436 4.05 -38.83 15.19
N HIS A 437 4.10 -39.83 16.08
CA HIS A 437 2.93 -40.60 16.50
C HIS A 437 1.91 -39.80 17.31
N ILE A 438 2.33 -38.65 17.86
CA ILE A 438 1.46 -37.72 18.60
C ILE A 438 0.93 -36.65 17.66
N LEU A 439 1.78 -36.13 16.76
CA LEU A 439 1.43 -35.07 15.82
C LEU A 439 0.50 -35.58 14.71
N TRP A 440 0.76 -36.77 14.17
CA TRP A 440 -0.08 -37.39 13.15
C TRP A 440 -0.97 -38.48 13.77
N PRO A 441 -2.28 -38.53 13.45
CA PRO A 441 -3.07 -37.61 12.63
C PRO A 441 -3.66 -36.42 13.42
N PHE A 442 -3.24 -36.19 14.67
CA PHE A 442 -3.81 -35.17 15.57
C PHE A 442 -3.86 -33.76 14.99
N LEU A 443 -2.83 -33.32 14.25
CA LEU A 443 -2.78 -31.99 13.62
C LEU A 443 -3.93 -31.74 12.63
N LEU A 444 -4.50 -32.77 12.00
CA LEU A 444 -5.68 -32.62 11.13
C LEU A 444 -6.90 -32.13 11.92
N ARG A 445 -7.07 -32.61 13.16
CA ARG A 445 -8.16 -32.19 14.06
C ARG A 445 -8.07 -30.70 14.39
N MET A 446 -6.88 -30.11 14.31
CA MET A 446 -6.65 -28.70 14.61
C MET A 446 -7.07 -27.75 13.48
N ILE A 447 -7.35 -28.25 12.27
CA ILE A 447 -7.72 -27.42 11.10
C ILE A 447 -9.19 -26.94 11.19
N ILE A 448 -10.09 -27.80 11.66
CA ILE A 448 -11.54 -27.55 11.68
C ILE A 448 -11.96 -26.46 12.69
N PRO A 449 -11.54 -26.50 13.97
CA PRO A 449 -12.06 -25.58 14.98
C PRO A 449 -11.77 -24.11 14.67
N ARG A 450 -12.79 -23.26 14.88
CA ARG A 450 -12.70 -21.80 14.66
C ARG A 450 -11.57 -21.16 15.48
N THR A 451 -11.34 -21.62 16.70
CA THR A 451 -10.30 -21.10 17.61
C THR A 451 -8.88 -21.23 17.06
N TYR A 452 -8.65 -22.15 16.12
CA TYR A 452 -7.32 -22.44 15.56
C TYR A 452 -7.11 -21.86 14.16
N THR A 453 -8.07 -21.11 13.62
CA THR A 453 -7.99 -20.49 12.29
C THR A 453 -6.67 -19.73 12.07
N GLY A 454 -6.26 -18.92 13.05
CA GLY A 454 -5.02 -18.15 12.97
C GLY A 454 -3.72 -18.97 12.96
N ALA A 455 -3.78 -20.26 13.32
CA ALA A 455 -2.66 -21.21 13.34
C ALA A 455 -2.61 -22.14 12.12
N VAL A 456 -3.64 -22.13 11.26
CA VAL A 456 -3.77 -23.09 10.14
C VAL A 456 -2.54 -23.05 9.22
N ALA A 457 -1.95 -21.89 8.96
CA ALA A 457 -0.71 -21.79 8.17
C ALA A 457 0.42 -22.66 8.76
N THR A 458 0.65 -22.54 10.07
CA THR A 458 1.69 -23.28 10.79
C THR A 458 1.35 -24.77 10.89
N VAL A 459 0.08 -25.10 11.16
CA VAL A 459 -0.39 -26.50 11.20
C VAL A 459 -0.19 -27.16 9.83
N CYS A 460 -0.60 -26.50 8.74
CA CYS A 460 -0.40 -27.00 7.38
C CYS A 460 1.08 -27.16 7.03
N ARG A 461 1.94 -26.24 7.48
CA ARG A 461 3.39 -26.37 7.33
C ARG A 461 3.93 -27.60 8.07
N CYS A 462 3.51 -27.83 9.30
CA CYS A 462 3.94 -29.00 10.08
C CYS A 462 3.47 -30.31 9.43
N ILE A 463 2.21 -30.38 8.95
CA ILE A 463 1.72 -31.54 8.19
C ILE A 463 2.57 -31.79 6.93
N SER A 464 2.95 -30.73 6.23
CA SER A 464 3.79 -30.83 5.03
C SER A 464 5.18 -31.38 5.34
N GLU A 465 5.79 -30.99 6.45
CA GLU A 465 7.09 -31.52 6.88
C GLU A 465 7.00 -32.97 7.36
N LEU A 466 5.97 -33.35 8.12
CA LEU A 466 5.73 -34.76 8.50
C LEU A 466 5.65 -35.66 7.25
N TRP A 467 4.97 -35.19 6.21
CA TRP A 467 4.82 -35.92 4.96
C TRP A 467 6.15 -36.07 4.18
N ARG A 468 7.08 -35.12 4.30
CA ARG A 468 8.41 -35.19 3.65
C ARG A 468 9.34 -36.21 4.30
N HIS A 469 9.20 -36.43 5.61
CA HIS A 469 10.11 -37.29 6.37
C HIS A 469 9.81 -38.80 6.24
N ARG A 470 8.74 -39.22 5.56
CA ARG A 470 8.39 -40.66 5.37
C ARG A 470 8.54 -41.17 3.93
N SER A 471 9.06 -42.40 3.80
CA SER A 471 9.23 -43.12 2.51
C SER A 471 8.10 -44.09 2.13
N PHE A 472 7.05 -44.24 2.96
CA PHE A 472 5.91 -45.14 2.69
C PHE A 472 4.57 -44.45 3.03
N SER A 473 3.97 -43.76 2.06
CA SER A 473 2.78 -42.91 2.21
C SER A 473 1.45 -43.64 2.47
N ASN A 474 1.37 -44.96 2.25
CA ASN A 474 0.10 -45.70 2.28
C ASN A 474 -0.44 -45.99 3.69
N ASP A 475 0.41 -46.16 4.71
CA ASP A 475 -0.04 -46.48 6.08
C ASP A 475 -0.73 -45.26 6.75
N MET A 476 -0.22 -44.04 6.54
CA MET A 476 -0.78 -42.81 7.13
C MET A 476 -2.21 -42.51 6.67
N LEU A 477 -2.53 -42.85 5.42
CA LEU A 477 -3.87 -42.65 4.84
C LEU A 477 -4.88 -43.66 5.38
N SER A 478 -4.42 -44.85 5.78
CA SER A 478 -5.25 -45.87 6.41
C SER A 478 -5.64 -45.48 7.85
N ASP A 479 -4.73 -44.83 8.59
CA ASP A 479 -4.99 -44.31 9.94
C ASP A 479 -6.07 -43.21 9.94
N CYS A 480 -6.13 -42.38 8.89
CA CYS A 480 -7.16 -41.34 8.74
C CYS A 480 -8.56 -41.92 8.53
N LYS A 481 -8.68 -43.09 7.89
CA LYS A 481 -9.98 -43.71 7.57
C LYS A 481 -10.53 -44.57 8.72
N THR A 482 -9.67 -44.99 9.65
CA THR A 482 -10.02 -45.94 10.71
C THR A 482 -10.40 -45.25 12.03
N ARG A 483 -9.94 -44.02 12.26
CA ARG A 483 -10.16 -43.25 13.49
C ARG A 483 -11.36 -42.30 13.38
N PRO A 484 -12.42 -42.45 14.19
CA PRO A 484 -13.62 -41.61 14.11
C PRO A 484 -13.41 -40.18 14.65
N ASP A 485 -12.31 -39.92 15.37
CA ASP A 485 -11.96 -38.60 15.90
C ASP A 485 -11.27 -37.68 14.87
N ILE A 486 -10.96 -38.20 13.68
CA ILE A 486 -10.29 -37.47 12.60
C ILE A 486 -11.33 -36.88 11.64
N PRO A 487 -11.17 -35.61 11.20
CA PRO A 487 -12.08 -35.01 10.23
C PRO A 487 -12.12 -35.80 8.93
N THR A 488 -13.32 -35.88 8.34
CA THR A 488 -13.53 -36.48 7.02
C THR A 488 -12.79 -35.69 5.93
N ALA A 489 -12.55 -36.32 4.78
CA ALA A 489 -11.90 -35.65 3.65
C ALA A 489 -12.70 -34.42 3.21
N GLU A 490 -14.03 -34.54 3.15
CA GLU A 490 -14.96 -33.46 2.85
C GLU A 490 -14.85 -32.28 3.84
N GLU A 491 -14.75 -32.54 5.15
CA GLU A 491 -14.54 -31.52 6.19
C GLU A 491 -13.21 -30.78 6.01
N LEU A 492 -12.12 -31.51 5.75
CA LEU A 492 -10.81 -30.90 5.52
C LEU A 492 -10.83 -30.02 4.26
N LEU A 493 -11.36 -30.53 3.13
CA LEU A 493 -11.42 -29.76 1.90
C LEU A 493 -12.30 -28.52 2.03
N ALA A 494 -13.49 -28.65 2.64
CA ALA A 494 -14.41 -27.53 2.81
C ALA A 494 -13.75 -26.43 3.65
N ARG A 495 -13.08 -26.82 4.73
CA ARG A 495 -12.39 -25.89 5.62
C ARG A 495 -11.22 -25.20 4.93
N LEU A 496 -10.37 -25.96 4.25
CA LEU A 496 -9.17 -25.45 3.59
C LEU A 496 -9.48 -24.52 2.41
N VAL A 497 -10.45 -24.88 1.56
CA VAL A 497 -10.85 -24.06 0.40
C VAL A 497 -11.40 -22.71 0.85
N VAL A 498 -12.23 -22.66 1.89
CA VAL A 498 -12.76 -21.38 2.40
C VAL A 498 -11.64 -20.52 3.00
N LEU A 499 -10.67 -21.13 3.69
CA LEU A 499 -9.53 -20.39 4.26
C LEU A 499 -8.52 -19.89 3.21
N LEU A 500 -8.64 -20.28 1.94
CA LEU A 500 -7.86 -19.68 0.85
C LEU A 500 -8.24 -18.22 0.59
N HIS A 501 -9.42 -17.76 1.05
CA HIS A 501 -9.96 -16.42 0.74
C HIS A 501 -8.93 -15.29 0.88
N ASN A 502 -8.12 -15.30 1.94
CA ASN A 502 -7.15 -14.24 2.20
C ASN A 502 -5.72 -14.69 1.84
N PRO A 503 -5.24 -14.44 0.61
CA PRO A 503 -3.91 -14.86 0.17
C PRO A 503 -2.77 -14.12 0.91
N LEU A 504 -3.06 -12.95 1.48
CA LEU A 504 -2.10 -12.14 2.23
C LEU A 504 -2.06 -12.49 3.73
N ALA A 505 -2.94 -13.38 4.20
CA ALA A 505 -2.94 -13.80 5.61
C ALA A 505 -1.68 -14.61 5.95
N ARG A 506 -1.04 -14.24 7.07
CA ARG A 506 0.13 -14.96 7.64
C ARG A 506 1.26 -15.19 6.63
N GLU A 507 1.47 -14.26 5.69
CA GLU A 507 2.51 -14.22 4.63
C GLU A 507 2.58 -15.43 3.67
N GLN A 508 2.03 -16.60 4.02
CA GLN A 508 2.13 -17.85 3.28
C GLN A 508 0.92 -18.77 3.47
N LEU A 509 -0.21 -18.33 4.07
CA LEU A 509 -1.35 -19.20 4.38
C LEU A 509 -1.83 -19.97 3.15
N ALA A 510 -2.13 -19.27 2.05
CA ALA A 510 -2.61 -19.87 0.81
C ALA A 510 -1.61 -20.90 0.27
N THR A 511 -0.32 -20.56 0.23
CA THR A 511 0.75 -21.46 -0.20
C THR A 511 0.82 -22.75 0.64
N GLN A 512 0.67 -22.64 1.96
CA GLN A 512 0.69 -23.81 2.86
C GLN A 512 -0.57 -24.67 2.70
N ILE A 513 -1.75 -24.07 2.60
CA ILE A 513 -3.01 -24.78 2.34
C ILE A 513 -2.93 -25.56 1.03
N LEU A 514 -2.54 -24.88 -0.05
CA LEU A 514 -2.39 -25.49 -1.37
C LEU A 514 -1.40 -26.65 -1.38
N THR A 515 -0.29 -26.53 -0.64
CA THR A 515 0.68 -27.61 -0.50
C THR A 515 0.09 -28.82 0.22
N VAL A 516 -0.67 -28.61 1.31
CA VAL A 516 -1.34 -29.70 2.03
C VAL A 516 -2.43 -30.35 1.18
N LEU A 517 -3.18 -29.60 0.38
CA LEU A 517 -4.17 -30.17 -0.56
C LEU A 517 -3.49 -31.14 -1.54
N CYS A 518 -2.34 -30.79 -2.12
CA CYS A 518 -1.57 -31.73 -2.95
C CYS A 518 -1.14 -33.00 -2.19
N LEU A 519 -0.69 -32.87 -0.94
CA LEU A 519 -0.21 -34.00 -0.15
C LEU A 519 -1.35 -34.93 0.27
N LEU A 520 -2.50 -34.36 0.62
CA LEU A 520 -3.71 -35.08 1.00
C LEU A 520 -4.53 -35.55 -0.21
N ALA A 521 -4.12 -35.26 -1.44
CA ALA A 521 -4.78 -35.69 -2.68
C ALA A 521 -5.26 -37.17 -2.66
N PRO A 522 -4.50 -38.15 -2.13
CA PRO A 522 -4.93 -39.54 -2.06
C PRO A 522 -6.11 -39.84 -1.11
N LEU A 523 -6.47 -38.91 -0.21
CA LEU A 523 -7.68 -39.02 0.62
C LEU A 523 -8.96 -38.71 -0.16
N PHE A 524 -8.83 -38.01 -1.29
CA PHE A 524 -9.93 -37.60 -2.15
C PHE A 524 -10.17 -38.60 -3.30
N PRO A 525 -11.29 -38.50 -4.04
CA PRO A 525 -11.54 -39.36 -5.19
C PRO A 525 -10.38 -39.33 -6.20
N LYS A 526 -10.04 -40.50 -6.78
CA LYS A 526 -8.73 -40.75 -7.44
C LYS A 526 -8.41 -39.79 -8.58
N ASP A 527 -9.41 -39.31 -9.30
CA ASP A 527 -9.23 -38.54 -10.53
C ASP A 527 -8.72 -37.11 -10.26
N ILE A 528 -8.91 -36.59 -9.04
CA ILE A 528 -8.55 -35.21 -8.68
C ILE A 528 -7.03 -34.97 -8.56
N ASN A 529 -6.26 -36.03 -8.28
CA ASN A 529 -4.83 -35.91 -7.98
C ASN A 529 -4.04 -35.38 -9.19
N LEU A 530 -4.36 -35.86 -10.41
CA LEU A 530 -3.70 -35.40 -11.63
C LEU A 530 -3.99 -33.92 -11.90
N PHE A 531 -5.25 -33.51 -11.75
CA PHE A 531 -5.67 -32.13 -11.93
C PHE A 531 -4.97 -31.18 -10.94
N TRP A 532 -4.94 -31.54 -9.64
CA TRP A 532 -4.29 -30.74 -8.61
C TRP A 532 -2.77 -30.62 -8.80
N GLN A 533 -2.10 -31.63 -9.36
CA GLN A 533 -0.67 -31.54 -9.67
C GLN A 533 -0.34 -30.48 -10.73
N GLU A 534 -1.29 -30.16 -11.62
CA GLU A 534 -1.10 -29.14 -12.66
C GLU A 534 -1.58 -27.74 -12.24
N GLU A 535 -2.74 -27.62 -11.60
CA GLU A 535 -3.35 -26.31 -11.28
C GLU A 535 -2.79 -25.66 -10.01
N ILE A 536 -2.51 -26.44 -8.95
CA ILE A 536 -2.04 -25.88 -7.69
C ILE A 536 -0.70 -25.11 -7.83
N PRO A 537 0.30 -25.59 -8.59
CA PRO A 537 1.51 -24.81 -8.85
C PRO A 537 1.24 -23.44 -9.48
N LYS A 538 0.25 -23.32 -10.39
CA LYS A 538 -0.14 -22.06 -11.02
C LYS A 538 -0.75 -21.10 -10.00
N MET A 539 -1.66 -21.59 -9.16
CA MET A 539 -2.24 -20.79 -8.07
C MET A 539 -1.16 -20.31 -7.08
N LYS A 540 -0.20 -21.18 -6.73
CA LYS A 540 0.93 -20.81 -5.86
C LYS A 540 1.84 -19.75 -6.48
N ALA A 541 2.06 -19.81 -7.80
CA ALA A 541 2.84 -18.80 -8.52
C ALA A 541 2.15 -17.42 -8.55
N TYR A 542 0.81 -17.40 -8.61
CA TYR A 542 0.06 -16.14 -8.52
C TYR A 542 0.22 -15.47 -7.15
N VAL A 543 0.25 -16.24 -6.05
CA VAL A 543 0.35 -15.72 -4.69
C VAL A 543 1.79 -15.60 -4.14
N SER A 544 2.81 -15.87 -4.95
CA SER A 544 4.20 -15.94 -4.44
C SER A 544 4.83 -14.58 -4.13
N ASP A 545 4.45 -13.52 -4.85
CA ASP A 545 4.94 -12.16 -4.62
C ASP A 545 3.86 -11.29 -3.97
N THR A 546 3.95 -11.14 -2.65
CA THR A 546 2.97 -10.37 -1.86
C THR A 546 3.04 -8.87 -2.10
N GLU A 547 4.17 -8.33 -2.58
CA GLU A 547 4.30 -6.90 -2.82
C GLU A 547 3.68 -6.50 -4.16
N ASP A 548 3.80 -7.35 -5.18
CA ASP A 548 3.11 -7.17 -6.46
C ASP A 548 1.59 -7.31 -6.28
N LEU A 549 1.11 -8.28 -5.50
CA LEU A 549 -0.32 -8.45 -5.20
C LEU A 549 -0.95 -7.24 -4.51
N LYS A 550 -0.22 -6.57 -3.60
CA LYS A 550 -0.71 -5.38 -2.89
C LYS A 550 -0.89 -4.17 -3.82
N GLN A 551 -0.24 -4.14 -4.97
CA GLN A 551 -0.34 -3.03 -5.93
C GLN A 551 -1.58 -3.14 -6.82
N ASP A 552 -2.11 -4.34 -7.05
CA ASP A 552 -3.34 -4.56 -7.81
C ASP A 552 -4.57 -4.36 -6.91
N PRO A 553 -5.41 -3.33 -7.10
CA PRO A 553 -6.60 -3.12 -6.28
C PRO A 553 -7.69 -4.20 -6.48
N SER A 554 -7.59 -5.02 -7.54
CA SER A 554 -8.55 -6.05 -7.92
C SER A 554 -8.10 -7.48 -7.61
N TYR A 555 -6.96 -7.66 -6.95
CA TYR A 555 -6.38 -8.98 -6.67
C TYR A 555 -7.36 -9.92 -5.96
N GLN A 556 -8.16 -9.40 -5.02
CA GLN A 556 -9.08 -10.21 -4.22
C GLN A 556 -10.21 -10.82 -5.05
N ASP A 557 -10.79 -10.06 -5.98
CA ASP A 557 -11.83 -10.56 -6.87
C ASP A 557 -11.26 -11.63 -7.83
N THR A 558 -10.09 -11.36 -8.40
CA THR A 558 -9.37 -12.30 -9.29
C THR A 558 -9.04 -13.60 -8.55
N TRP A 559 -8.52 -13.50 -7.33
CA TRP A 559 -8.17 -14.65 -6.50
C TRP A 559 -9.39 -15.48 -6.10
N ASP A 560 -10.48 -14.85 -5.68
CA ASP A 560 -11.71 -15.57 -5.38
C ASP A 560 -12.26 -16.30 -6.63
N ASP A 561 -12.19 -15.67 -7.81
CA ASP A 561 -12.59 -16.31 -9.07
C ASP A 561 -11.70 -17.52 -9.40
N MET A 562 -10.39 -17.44 -9.16
CA MET A 562 -9.48 -18.58 -9.27
C MET A 562 -9.85 -19.72 -8.31
N ILE A 563 -10.21 -19.43 -7.06
CA ILE A 563 -10.67 -20.45 -6.09
C ILE A 563 -11.95 -21.13 -6.58
N ILE A 564 -12.92 -20.34 -7.07
CA ILE A 564 -14.20 -20.88 -7.56
C ILE A 564 -13.99 -21.74 -8.80
N ASN A 565 -13.15 -21.33 -9.75
CA ASN A 565 -12.82 -22.12 -10.94
C ASN A 565 -12.07 -23.41 -10.57
N PHE A 566 -11.08 -23.32 -9.68
CA PHE A 566 -10.37 -24.49 -9.15
C PHE A 566 -11.33 -25.51 -8.52
N LEU A 567 -12.32 -25.03 -7.74
CA LEU A 567 -13.35 -25.89 -7.16
C LEU A 567 -14.30 -26.45 -8.22
N ALA A 568 -14.72 -25.65 -9.21
CA ALA A 568 -15.58 -26.09 -10.30
C ALA A 568 -14.98 -27.25 -11.09
N GLU A 569 -13.73 -27.10 -11.51
CA GLU A 569 -12.99 -28.09 -12.29
C GLU A 569 -12.66 -29.34 -11.44
N SER A 570 -12.35 -29.15 -10.16
CA SER A 570 -12.19 -30.26 -9.21
C SER A 570 -13.46 -31.13 -9.14
N LEU A 571 -14.65 -30.51 -9.08
CA LEU A 571 -15.93 -31.22 -9.04
C LEU A 571 -16.25 -31.93 -10.37
N ASP A 572 -15.88 -31.34 -11.51
CA ASP A 572 -16.06 -31.95 -12.84
C ASP A 572 -15.22 -33.21 -13.03
N VAL A 573 -14.05 -33.28 -12.37
CA VAL A 573 -13.16 -34.44 -12.41
C VAL A 573 -13.63 -35.56 -11.48
N ILE A 574 -14.22 -35.24 -10.31
CA ILE A 574 -14.65 -36.25 -9.33
C ILE A 574 -15.79 -37.16 -9.84
N GLN A 575 -16.79 -36.59 -10.52
CA GLN A 575 -17.93 -37.31 -11.13
C GLN A 575 -18.69 -38.29 -10.20
N ASP A 576 -18.65 -38.08 -8.89
CA ASP A 576 -19.39 -38.88 -7.88
C ASP A 576 -20.48 -38.01 -7.24
N ALA A 577 -21.74 -38.26 -7.60
CA ALA A 577 -22.88 -37.47 -7.14
C ALA A 577 -23.13 -37.59 -5.62
N ASP A 578 -22.93 -38.78 -5.04
CA ASP A 578 -23.16 -39.01 -3.62
C ASP A 578 -22.08 -38.30 -2.78
N TRP A 579 -20.83 -38.36 -3.24
CA TRP A 579 -19.73 -37.64 -2.61
C TRP A 579 -19.92 -36.12 -2.71
N VAL A 580 -20.35 -35.60 -3.87
CA VAL A 580 -20.62 -34.16 -4.05
C VAL A 580 -21.75 -33.68 -3.13
N MET A 581 -22.80 -34.48 -2.94
CA MET A 581 -23.86 -34.15 -1.97
C MET A 581 -23.39 -34.23 -0.52
N SER A 582 -22.56 -35.22 -0.16
CA SER A 582 -21.89 -35.30 1.15
C SER A 582 -21.08 -34.03 1.43
N PHE A 583 -20.27 -33.61 0.45
CA PHE A 583 -19.45 -32.41 0.52
C PHE A 583 -20.27 -31.12 0.64
N GLY A 584 -21.40 -31.02 -0.09
CA GLY A 584 -22.35 -29.91 0.06
C GLY A 584 -22.99 -29.84 1.45
N ASN A 585 -23.24 -30.99 2.10
CA ASN A 585 -23.74 -31.02 3.48
C ASN A 585 -22.69 -30.53 4.48
N VAL A 586 -21.41 -30.79 4.23
CA VAL A 586 -20.30 -30.26 5.05
C VAL A 586 -20.22 -28.74 4.92
N PHE A 587 -20.26 -28.18 3.70
CA PHE A 587 -20.33 -26.72 3.53
C PHE A 587 -21.50 -26.10 4.28
N ALA A 588 -22.67 -26.75 4.27
CA ALA A 588 -23.84 -26.27 5.02
C ALA A 588 -23.62 -26.25 6.55
N ARG A 589 -22.90 -27.23 7.12
CA ARG A 589 -22.54 -27.24 8.55
C ARG A 589 -21.47 -26.20 8.89
N HIS A 590 -20.54 -25.94 7.97
CA HIS A 590 -19.41 -25.04 8.19
C HIS A 590 -19.80 -23.56 8.34
N TYR A 591 -21.03 -23.15 7.99
CA TYR A 591 -21.51 -21.80 8.28
C TYR A 591 -21.34 -21.40 9.75
N GLU A 592 -21.52 -22.34 10.69
CA GLU A 592 -21.33 -22.09 12.13
C GLU A 592 -19.89 -21.68 12.48
N LEU A 593 -18.89 -22.14 11.71
CA LEU A 593 -17.48 -21.79 11.91
C LEU A 593 -17.17 -20.34 11.54
N TYR A 594 -18.02 -19.70 10.72
CA TYR A 594 -17.79 -18.37 10.13
C TYR A 594 -18.88 -17.35 10.50
N ALA A 595 -19.76 -17.65 11.46
CA ALA A 595 -20.93 -16.83 11.80
C ALA A 595 -20.64 -15.35 12.14
N SER A 596 -19.39 -14.98 12.49
CA SER A 596 -18.99 -13.60 12.72
C SER A 596 -17.89 -13.11 11.77
N ASP A 597 -17.71 -13.80 10.65
CA ASP A 597 -16.71 -13.52 9.63
C ASP A 597 -17.40 -13.48 8.26
N ASP A 598 -17.84 -12.28 7.89
CA ASP A 598 -18.58 -12.05 6.65
C ASP A 598 -17.75 -12.30 5.38
N GLN A 599 -16.43 -12.21 5.46
CA GLN A 599 -15.51 -12.45 4.33
C GLN A 599 -15.45 -13.93 3.98
N HIS A 600 -15.13 -14.78 4.97
CA HIS A 600 -15.13 -16.23 4.76
C HIS A 600 -16.53 -16.77 4.44
N THR A 601 -17.58 -16.20 5.05
CA THR A 601 -18.97 -16.57 4.74
C THR A 601 -19.33 -16.23 3.29
N ALA A 602 -18.89 -15.08 2.77
CA ALA A 602 -19.09 -14.71 1.37
C ALA A 602 -18.45 -15.72 0.40
N LEU A 603 -17.22 -16.17 0.66
CA LEU A 603 -16.58 -17.21 -0.16
C LEU A 603 -17.30 -18.56 0.02
N LEU A 604 -17.70 -18.93 1.23
CA LEU A 604 -18.45 -20.16 1.50
C LEU A 604 -19.77 -20.21 0.72
N HIS A 605 -20.52 -19.09 0.64
CA HIS A 605 -21.69 -19.01 -0.24
C HIS A 605 -21.33 -19.38 -1.67
N ARG A 606 -20.25 -18.79 -2.22
CA ARG A 606 -19.82 -19.03 -3.59
C ARG A 606 -19.37 -20.47 -3.81
N CYS A 607 -18.63 -21.07 -2.86
CA CYS A 607 -18.22 -22.48 -2.89
C CYS A 607 -19.41 -23.43 -2.90
N LEU A 608 -20.43 -23.17 -2.07
CA LEU A 608 -21.66 -23.96 -2.10
C LEU A 608 -22.45 -23.71 -3.41
N GLY A 609 -22.48 -22.47 -3.91
CA GLY A 609 -23.14 -22.12 -5.17
C GLY A 609 -22.56 -22.86 -6.39
N ILE A 610 -21.23 -22.90 -6.54
CA ILE A 610 -20.57 -23.66 -7.61
C ILE A 610 -20.78 -25.17 -7.46
N LEU A 611 -20.82 -25.68 -6.22
CA LEU A 611 -21.15 -27.09 -5.98
C LEU A 611 -22.57 -27.43 -6.42
N LEU A 612 -23.55 -26.60 -6.03
CA LEU A 612 -24.95 -26.79 -6.39
C LEU A 612 -25.20 -26.68 -7.90
N GLN A 613 -24.38 -25.92 -8.62
CA GLN A 613 -24.40 -25.92 -10.09
C GLN A 613 -24.19 -27.33 -10.68
N LYS A 614 -23.35 -28.16 -10.03
CA LYS A 614 -23.00 -29.52 -10.47
C LYS A 614 -23.98 -30.60 -9.98
N VAL A 615 -24.93 -30.28 -9.10
CA VAL A 615 -25.90 -31.25 -8.55
C VAL A 615 -27.17 -31.30 -9.40
N ASN A 616 -27.62 -32.50 -9.76
CA ASN A 616 -28.84 -32.67 -10.58
C ASN A 616 -30.14 -32.72 -9.75
N GLU A 617 -30.08 -33.04 -8.47
CA GLU A 617 -31.27 -33.19 -7.61
C GLU A 617 -31.88 -31.83 -7.22
N ARG A 618 -32.95 -31.43 -7.91
CA ARG A 618 -33.61 -30.13 -7.70
C ARG A 618 -34.11 -29.89 -6.27
N ALA A 619 -34.56 -30.93 -5.57
CA ALA A 619 -35.06 -30.82 -4.19
C ALA A 619 -33.93 -30.44 -3.22
N TYR A 620 -32.79 -31.12 -3.34
CA TYR A 620 -31.57 -30.81 -2.58
C TYR A 620 -31.06 -29.39 -2.89
N VAL A 621 -31.01 -29.01 -4.17
CA VAL A 621 -30.59 -27.65 -4.58
C VAL A 621 -31.48 -26.59 -3.94
N ARG A 622 -32.80 -26.78 -3.95
CA ARG A 622 -33.75 -25.85 -3.31
C ARG A 622 -33.50 -25.72 -1.80
N ASP A 623 -33.34 -26.84 -1.09
CA ASP A 623 -33.07 -26.85 0.35
C ASP A 623 -31.76 -26.09 0.69
N LYS A 624 -30.69 -26.30 -0.08
CA LYS A 624 -29.41 -25.61 0.15
C LYS A 624 -29.44 -24.14 -0.22
N ILE A 625 -30.18 -23.74 -1.26
CA ILE A 625 -30.44 -22.33 -1.56
C ILE A 625 -31.16 -21.66 -0.38
N ASP A 626 -32.19 -22.31 0.19
CA ASP A 626 -32.91 -21.81 1.37
C ASP A 626 -31.99 -21.68 2.58
N TRP A 627 -31.09 -22.65 2.77
CA TRP A 627 -30.07 -22.61 3.84
C TRP A 627 -29.10 -21.45 3.65
N MET A 628 -28.54 -21.27 2.45
CA MET A 628 -27.65 -20.14 2.13
C MET A 628 -28.30 -18.80 2.46
N TYR A 629 -29.56 -18.60 2.06
CA TYR A 629 -30.26 -17.35 2.34
C TYR A 629 -30.47 -17.12 3.85
N LYS A 630 -30.77 -18.17 4.63
CA LYS A 630 -30.95 -18.06 6.09
C LYS A 630 -29.67 -17.71 6.84
N GLN A 631 -28.50 -18.15 6.34
CA GLN A 631 -27.21 -17.89 6.97
C GLN A 631 -26.56 -16.57 6.54
N ALA A 632 -27.08 -15.92 5.49
CA ALA A 632 -26.49 -14.72 4.93
C ALA A 632 -26.79 -13.48 5.78
N ASN A 633 -25.74 -12.70 6.07
CA ASN A 633 -25.87 -11.38 6.66
C ASN A 633 -26.10 -10.34 5.57
N ILE A 634 -27.37 -10.11 5.23
CA ILE A 634 -27.78 -9.23 4.12
C ILE A 634 -27.37 -7.77 4.33
N ALA A 635 -27.22 -7.33 5.58
CA ALA A 635 -26.79 -5.97 5.92
C ALA A 635 -25.30 -5.72 5.58
N ASN A 636 -24.47 -6.76 5.61
CA ASN A 636 -23.06 -6.63 5.22
C ASN A 636 -22.90 -6.70 3.69
N PRO A 637 -22.37 -5.65 3.02
CA PRO A 637 -22.21 -5.64 1.56
C PRO A 637 -21.39 -6.80 0.98
N THR A 638 -20.34 -7.24 1.68
CA THR A 638 -19.46 -8.34 1.23
C THR A 638 -20.20 -9.67 1.27
N ASN A 639 -20.88 -9.96 2.38
CA ASN A 639 -21.68 -11.18 2.54
C ASN A 639 -22.84 -11.22 1.53
N ARG A 640 -23.57 -10.09 1.41
CA ARG A 640 -24.62 -9.89 0.40
C ARG A 640 -24.13 -10.15 -1.03
N LEU A 641 -22.95 -9.63 -1.39
CA LEU A 641 -22.36 -9.84 -2.71
C LEU A 641 -21.96 -11.31 -2.92
N GLY A 642 -21.38 -11.96 -1.91
CA GLY A 642 -21.04 -13.38 -1.93
C GLY A 642 -22.26 -14.27 -2.16
N LEU A 643 -23.35 -14.02 -1.42
CA LEU A 643 -24.64 -14.68 -1.63
C LEU A 643 -25.18 -14.47 -3.06
N ALA A 644 -25.11 -13.23 -3.57
CA ALA A 644 -25.60 -12.92 -4.91
C ALA A 644 -24.81 -13.64 -6.01
N LYS A 645 -23.47 -13.61 -5.94
CA LYS A 645 -22.59 -14.38 -6.82
C LYS A 645 -22.91 -15.87 -6.75
N ALA A 646 -23.12 -16.41 -5.54
CA ALA A 646 -23.50 -17.80 -5.34
C ALA A 646 -24.83 -18.17 -6.01
N MET A 647 -25.89 -17.37 -5.84
CA MET A 647 -27.17 -17.57 -6.53
C MET A 647 -27.01 -17.56 -8.05
N GLY A 648 -26.13 -16.68 -8.56
CA GLY A 648 -25.75 -16.67 -9.97
C GLY A 648 -25.10 -17.97 -10.44
N LEU A 649 -24.12 -18.48 -9.70
CA LEU A 649 -23.47 -19.76 -10.01
C LEU A 649 -24.49 -20.92 -10.03
N VAL A 650 -25.44 -20.95 -9.09
CA VAL A 650 -26.53 -21.94 -9.12
C VAL A 650 -27.44 -21.75 -10.33
N ALA A 651 -27.75 -20.50 -10.70
CA ALA A 651 -28.62 -20.17 -11.82
C ALA A 651 -28.07 -20.63 -13.18
N ALA A 652 -26.76 -20.81 -13.31
CA ALA A 652 -26.13 -21.33 -14.52
C ALA A 652 -26.65 -22.72 -14.94
N SER A 653 -27.10 -23.55 -13.98
CA SER A 653 -27.73 -24.85 -14.26
C SER A 653 -29.17 -24.96 -13.76
N HIS A 654 -29.56 -24.17 -12.76
CA HIS A 654 -30.86 -24.25 -12.08
C HIS A 654 -31.63 -22.92 -12.05
N LEU A 655 -31.58 -22.17 -13.16
CA LEU A 655 -32.18 -20.82 -13.27
C LEU A 655 -33.61 -20.75 -12.73
N ASP A 656 -34.49 -21.68 -13.14
CA ASP A 656 -35.90 -21.67 -12.72
C ASP A 656 -36.05 -21.85 -11.20
N THR A 657 -35.22 -22.69 -10.56
CA THR A 657 -35.23 -22.87 -9.10
C THR A 657 -34.79 -21.61 -8.36
N VAL A 658 -33.77 -20.91 -8.88
CA VAL A 658 -33.32 -19.63 -8.31
C VAL A 658 -34.41 -18.58 -8.47
N LEU A 659 -35.02 -18.45 -9.66
CA LEU A 659 -36.11 -17.50 -9.90
C LEU A 659 -37.33 -17.74 -9.01
N ASP A 660 -37.71 -19.00 -8.79
CA ASP A 660 -38.78 -19.38 -7.86
C ASP A 660 -38.47 -18.88 -6.45
N LYS A 661 -37.22 -19.03 -5.99
CA LYS A 661 -36.80 -18.56 -4.66
C LYS A 661 -36.78 -17.03 -4.56
N LEU A 662 -36.26 -16.34 -5.56
CA LEU A 662 -36.23 -14.87 -5.57
C LEU A 662 -37.63 -14.29 -5.56
N LYS A 663 -38.57 -14.94 -6.26
CA LYS A 663 -39.99 -14.58 -6.23
C LYS A 663 -40.60 -14.77 -4.83
N ASP A 664 -40.33 -15.91 -4.17
CA ASP A 664 -40.76 -16.16 -2.78
C ASP A 664 -40.26 -15.06 -1.83
N ILE A 665 -38.98 -14.71 -1.90
CA ILE A 665 -38.41 -13.61 -1.08
C ILE A 665 -39.12 -12.29 -1.38
N LEU A 666 -39.34 -11.96 -2.66
CA LEU A 666 -40.01 -10.72 -3.08
C LEU A 666 -41.47 -10.65 -2.59
N ASP A 667 -42.21 -11.75 -2.68
CA ASP A 667 -43.61 -11.82 -2.24
C ASP A 667 -43.73 -11.66 -0.71
N ASN A 668 -42.82 -12.28 0.05
CA ASN A 668 -42.75 -12.16 1.52
C ASN A 668 -42.42 -10.73 1.98
N VAL A 669 -41.49 -10.04 1.30
CA VAL A 669 -41.20 -8.62 1.58
C VAL A 669 -42.42 -7.74 1.30
N GLY A 670 -43.19 -8.05 0.25
CA GLY A 670 -44.41 -7.32 -0.12
C GLY A 670 -45.53 -7.42 0.91
N GLN A 671 -45.67 -8.55 1.61
CA GLN A 671 -46.66 -8.72 2.67
C GLN A 671 -46.33 -7.92 3.94
N GLY A 672 -45.04 -7.68 4.23
CA GLY A 672 -44.59 -6.82 5.32
C GLY A 672 -44.90 -5.33 5.14
N VAL A 673 -45.12 -4.87 3.90
CA VAL A 673 -45.49 -3.48 3.59
C VAL A 673 -46.90 -3.14 4.09
N PHE A 674 -47.82 -4.10 4.12
CA PHE A 674 -49.14 -3.93 4.73
C PHE A 674 -49.06 -3.71 6.26
N GLN A 675 -48.01 -4.23 6.92
CA GLN A 675 -47.72 -3.92 8.33
C GLN A 675 -47.01 -2.56 8.50
N ARG A 676 -46.26 -2.06 7.50
CA ARG A 676 -45.61 -0.73 7.53
C ARG A 676 -46.61 0.43 7.49
N ILE A 677 -47.72 0.29 6.77
CA ILE A 677 -48.80 1.30 6.75
C ILE A 677 -49.44 1.44 8.15
N LEU A 678 -49.39 0.40 8.98
CA LEU A 678 -49.86 0.44 10.37
C LEU A 678 -48.81 0.92 11.38
N SER A 679 -47.53 1.11 10.99
CA SER A 679 -46.43 1.52 11.88
C SER A 679 -45.88 2.93 11.65
N LEU A 680 -46.64 3.80 10.96
CA LEU A 680 -46.34 5.22 10.68
C LEU A 680 -46.12 6.13 11.92
N PHE A 681 -45.91 5.56 13.11
CA PHE A 681 -45.65 6.28 14.35
C PHE A 681 -44.28 5.98 14.99
N SER A 682 -43.35 5.31 14.28
CA SER A 682 -41.97 5.08 14.78
C SER A 682 -40.92 5.05 13.66
N ASP A 683 -40.68 6.20 13.03
CA ASP A 683 -39.79 6.34 11.88
C ASP A 683 -38.36 6.74 12.29
N SER A 684 -37.42 5.78 12.24
CA SER A 684 -36.03 5.98 11.76
C SER A 684 -35.25 4.66 11.67
N PHE A 685 -35.61 3.64 12.46
CA PHE A 685 -34.83 2.40 12.58
C PHE A 685 -35.21 1.27 11.60
N ARG A 686 -36.34 1.37 10.87
CA ARG A 686 -36.87 0.26 10.03
C ARG A 686 -36.65 0.43 8.52
N THR A 687 -36.08 1.56 8.10
CA THR A 687 -35.85 1.90 6.68
C THR A 687 -34.59 1.23 6.11
N GLU A 688 -33.52 1.10 6.92
CA GLU A 688 -32.24 0.50 6.49
C GLU A 688 -32.37 -1.00 6.17
N ASP A 689 -33.05 -1.77 7.03
CA ASP A 689 -33.31 -3.21 6.81
C ASP A 689 -34.05 -3.49 5.49
N SER A 690 -34.91 -2.57 5.05
CA SER A 690 -35.64 -2.71 3.79
C SER A 690 -34.71 -2.52 2.59
N ASP A 691 -33.86 -1.50 2.61
CA ASP A 691 -32.96 -1.18 1.50
C ASP A 691 -31.92 -2.28 1.27
N ASP A 692 -31.42 -2.90 2.33
CA ASP A 692 -30.45 -4.00 2.21
C ASP A 692 -31.04 -5.26 1.58
N ILE A 693 -32.29 -5.59 1.90
CA ILE A 693 -33.02 -6.71 1.26
C ILE A 693 -33.24 -6.42 -0.22
N HIS A 694 -33.64 -5.20 -0.58
CA HIS A 694 -33.81 -4.81 -1.99
C HIS A 694 -32.48 -4.83 -2.75
N ALA A 695 -31.39 -4.36 -2.15
CA ALA A 695 -30.06 -4.45 -2.73
C ALA A 695 -29.60 -5.90 -2.94
N ALA A 696 -29.88 -6.79 -1.99
CA ALA A 696 -29.56 -8.22 -2.11
C ALA A 696 -30.37 -8.88 -3.22
N LEU A 697 -31.69 -8.61 -3.26
CA LEU A 697 -32.58 -9.08 -4.31
C LEU A 697 -32.11 -8.62 -5.69
N ALA A 698 -31.78 -7.33 -5.84
CA ALA A 698 -31.27 -6.78 -7.09
C ALA A 698 -30.01 -7.50 -7.54
N LEU A 699 -29.00 -7.61 -6.66
CA LEU A 699 -27.75 -8.30 -6.99
C LEU A 699 -27.98 -9.78 -7.33
N MET A 700 -28.83 -10.49 -6.58
CA MET A 700 -29.16 -11.90 -6.88
C MET A 700 -29.81 -12.04 -8.27
N TYR A 701 -30.73 -11.15 -8.64
CA TYR A 701 -31.30 -11.12 -10.00
C TYR A 701 -30.24 -10.80 -11.06
N GLY A 702 -29.37 -9.81 -10.81
CA GLY A 702 -28.31 -9.41 -11.74
C GLY A 702 -27.29 -10.52 -11.99
N TYR A 703 -26.82 -11.20 -10.93
CA TYR A 703 -25.91 -12.33 -11.05
C TYR A 703 -26.58 -13.59 -11.62
N ALA A 704 -27.86 -13.84 -11.30
CA ALA A 704 -28.63 -14.90 -11.97
C ALA A 704 -28.72 -14.65 -13.48
N ALA A 705 -28.89 -13.40 -13.91
CA ALA A 705 -28.83 -13.05 -15.33
C ALA A 705 -27.43 -13.23 -15.91
N LYS A 706 -26.38 -12.71 -15.26
CA LYS A 706 -24.98 -12.78 -15.70
C LYS A 706 -24.54 -14.20 -16.03
N TYR A 707 -24.89 -15.16 -15.18
CA TYR A 707 -24.47 -16.56 -15.28
C TYR A 707 -25.50 -17.45 -15.98
N ALA A 708 -26.69 -16.94 -16.33
CA ALA A 708 -27.69 -17.73 -17.03
C ALA A 708 -27.16 -18.20 -18.40
N PRO A 709 -27.49 -19.44 -18.83
CA PRO A 709 -27.14 -19.90 -20.17
C PRO A 709 -27.72 -18.99 -21.25
N SER A 710 -26.91 -18.63 -22.25
CA SER A 710 -27.29 -17.75 -23.36
C SER A 710 -28.51 -18.26 -24.15
N THR A 711 -28.77 -19.57 -24.14
CA THR A 711 -29.92 -20.20 -24.83
C THR A 711 -31.23 -20.09 -24.05
N VAL A 712 -31.19 -19.81 -22.74
CA VAL A 712 -32.37 -19.84 -21.86
C VAL A 712 -32.78 -18.43 -21.44
N ILE A 713 -31.83 -17.49 -21.39
CA ILE A 713 -32.04 -16.14 -20.86
C ILE A 713 -33.16 -15.37 -21.60
N GLU A 714 -33.31 -15.51 -22.92
CA GLU A 714 -34.38 -14.84 -23.69
C GLU A 714 -35.77 -15.18 -23.14
N ALA A 715 -36.04 -16.46 -22.85
CA ALA A 715 -37.33 -16.92 -22.37
C ALA A 715 -37.61 -16.52 -20.90
N ARG A 716 -36.60 -16.07 -20.16
CA ARG A 716 -36.68 -15.77 -18.72
C ARG A 716 -36.37 -14.31 -18.38
N ILE A 717 -35.92 -13.51 -19.34
CA ILE A 717 -35.58 -12.10 -19.14
C ILE A 717 -36.77 -11.29 -18.61
N ASN A 718 -38.01 -11.62 -19.02
CA ASN A 718 -39.19 -10.94 -18.52
C ASN A 718 -39.47 -11.24 -17.03
N ALA A 719 -39.07 -12.40 -16.53
CA ALA A 719 -39.16 -12.72 -15.10
C ALA A 719 -38.07 -11.99 -14.30
N LEU A 720 -36.86 -11.86 -14.87
CA LEU A 720 -35.73 -11.10 -14.31
C LEU A 720 -36.00 -9.57 -14.28
N VAL A 721 -36.74 -9.05 -15.27
CA VAL A 721 -37.02 -7.61 -15.50
C VAL A 721 -38.50 -7.27 -15.22
N GLY A 722 -39.19 -8.10 -14.43
CA GLY A 722 -40.62 -7.98 -14.16
C GLY A 722 -41.03 -6.64 -13.51
N THR A 723 -42.24 -6.15 -13.79
CA THR A 723 -42.68 -4.78 -13.41
C THR A 723 -42.73 -4.61 -11.89
N ASN A 724 -43.14 -5.69 -11.19
CA ASN A 724 -43.21 -5.72 -9.74
C ASN A 724 -41.84 -5.75 -9.06
N VAL A 725 -40.82 -6.29 -9.75
CA VAL A 725 -39.43 -6.34 -9.26
C VAL A 725 -38.85 -4.94 -9.33
N LEU A 726 -38.88 -4.33 -10.52
CA LEU A 726 -38.25 -3.03 -10.76
C LEU A 726 -38.92 -1.88 -10.02
N SER A 727 -40.26 -1.85 -9.93
CA SER A 727 -40.97 -0.77 -9.23
C SER A 727 -40.62 -0.70 -7.74
N ARG A 728 -40.26 -1.83 -7.11
CA ARG A 728 -39.89 -1.89 -5.69
C ARG A 728 -38.43 -1.49 -5.46
N LEU A 729 -37.55 -1.73 -6.43
CA LEU A 729 -36.11 -1.41 -6.35
C LEU A 729 -35.81 0.09 -6.53
N LEU A 730 -36.78 0.90 -6.98
CA LEU A 730 -36.62 2.35 -7.19
C LEU A 730 -36.69 3.21 -5.93
N HIS A 731 -37.25 2.66 -4.86
CA HIS A 731 -37.50 3.42 -3.63
C HIS A 731 -36.32 3.34 -2.64
N VAL A 732 -35.18 2.78 -3.09
CA VAL A 732 -33.97 2.60 -2.31
C VAL A 732 -33.27 3.95 -2.11
N ARG A 733 -33.04 4.33 -0.86
CA ARG A 733 -32.46 5.63 -0.50
C ARG A 733 -30.96 5.54 -0.29
N HIS A 734 -30.49 4.46 0.37
CA HIS A 734 -29.08 4.36 0.76
C HIS A 734 -28.13 4.25 -0.45
N PRO A 735 -27.03 5.03 -0.54
CA PRO A 735 -26.12 5.05 -1.70
C PRO A 735 -25.59 3.66 -2.11
N LYS A 736 -25.13 2.86 -1.14
CA LYS A 736 -24.64 1.49 -1.42
C LYS A 736 -25.73 0.56 -1.99
N ALA A 737 -26.98 0.79 -1.63
CA ALA A 737 -28.10 0.00 -2.13
C ALA A 737 -28.50 0.49 -3.53
N LYS A 738 -28.44 1.81 -3.82
CA LYS A 738 -28.53 2.36 -5.19
C LYS A 738 -27.44 1.77 -6.11
N GLN A 739 -26.19 1.72 -5.64
CA GLN A 739 -25.06 1.11 -6.36
C GLN A 739 -25.35 -0.36 -6.69
N ALA A 740 -25.84 -1.14 -5.72
CA ALA A 740 -26.20 -2.55 -5.93
C ALA A 740 -27.29 -2.74 -7.00
N VAL A 741 -28.31 -1.88 -7.03
CA VAL A 741 -29.36 -1.91 -8.06
C VAL A 741 -28.79 -1.55 -9.44
N ILE A 742 -27.96 -0.51 -9.53
CA ILE A 742 -27.31 -0.09 -10.78
C ILE A 742 -26.42 -1.22 -11.32
N THR A 743 -25.59 -1.84 -10.47
CA THR A 743 -24.76 -2.99 -10.84
C THR A 743 -25.61 -4.16 -11.33
N ALA A 744 -26.76 -4.44 -10.69
CA ALA A 744 -27.64 -5.51 -11.15
C ALA A 744 -28.20 -5.27 -12.56
N ILE A 745 -28.57 -4.01 -12.87
CA ILE A 745 -29.05 -3.63 -14.20
C ILE A 745 -27.92 -3.74 -15.23
N ASP A 746 -26.70 -3.32 -14.88
CA ASP A 746 -25.52 -3.47 -15.73
C ASP A 746 -25.21 -4.94 -16.03
N LEU A 747 -25.19 -5.80 -15.01
CA LEU A 747 -24.99 -7.24 -15.17
C LEU A 747 -26.05 -7.88 -16.08
N LEU A 748 -27.29 -7.43 -15.97
CA LEU A 748 -28.37 -7.88 -16.85
C LEU A 748 -28.15 -7.44 -18.30
N GLY A 749 -27.74 -6.19 -18.53
CA GLY A 749 -27.37 -5.70 -19.86
C GLY A 749 -26.23 -6.50 -20.47
N ASN A 750 -25.16 -6.74 -19.70
CA ASN A 750 -24.02 -7.56 -20.11
C ASN A 750 -24.42 -9.00 -20.43
N ALA A 751 -25.37 -9.58 -19.69
CA ALA A 751 -25.88 -10.91 -20.00
C ALA A 751 -26.56 -10.98 -21.37
N VAL A 752 -27.29 -9.92 -21.77
CA VAL A 752 -27.91 -9.83 -23.10
C VAL A 752 -26.85 -9.65 -24.20
N ILE A 753 -25.82 -8.82 -23.95
CA ILE A 753 -24.70 -8.66 -24.88
C ILE A 753 -23.98 -9.99 -25.10
N ASN A 754 -23.62 -10.68 -24.03
CA ASN A 754 -22.97 -11.99 -24.09
C ASN A 754 -23.83 -13.03 -24.82
N ALA A 755 -25.16 -13.00 -24.62
CA ALA A 755 -26.07 -13.89 -25.35
C ALA A 755 -26.08 -13.59 -26.86
N ALA A 756 -26.03 -12.32 -27.25
CA ALA A 756 -25.92 -11.92 -28.64
C ALA A 756 -24.57 -12.35 -29.26
N GLU A 757 -23.46 -12.17 -28.55
CA GLU A 757 -22.12 -12.61 -28.98
C GLU A 757 -22.03 -14.14 -29.15
N ASN A 758 -22.72 -14.89 -28.29
CA ASN A 758 -22.83 -16.35 -28.36
C ASN A 758 -23.87 -16.84 -29.39
N GLY A 759 -24.40 -15.95 -30.24
CA GLY A 759 -25.28 -16.31 -31.37
C GLY A 759 -26.78 -16.38 -31.05
N SER A 760 -27.23 -15.88 -29.90
CA SER A 760 -28.65 -15.79 -29.51
C SER A 760 -29.07 -14.32 -29.25
N PRO A 761 -29.08 -13.45 -30.28
CA PRO A 761 -29.47 -12.05 -30.10
C PRO A 761 -30.99 -11.91 -29.89
N PHE A 762 -31.40 -11.13 -28.89
CA PHE A 762 -32.80 -10.79 -28.66
C PHE A 762 -32.93 -9.37 -28.08
N PRO A 763 -34.05 -8.67 -28.33
CA PRO A 763 -34.26 -7.32 -27.84
C PRO A 763 -34.66 -7.31 -26.35
N LEU A 764 -33.98 -6.49 -25.55
CA LEU A 764 -34.36 -6.15 -24.19
C LEU A 764 -35.53 -5.15 -24.20
N LYS A 765 -36.76 -5.65 -24.26
CA LYS A 765 -37.99 -4.85 -24.42
C LYS A 765 -38.18 -3.70 -23.42
N ARG A 766 -37.61 -3.79 -22.21
CA ARG A 766 -37.72 -2.80 -21.13
C ARG A 766 -36.45 -1.96 -20.93
N ARG A 767 -35.53 -1.97 -21.90
CA ARG A 767 -34.26 -1.21 -21.85
C ARG A 767 -34.48 0.26 -21.50
N ASP A 768 -35.43 0.94 -22.14
CA ASP A 768 -35.70 2.36 -21.90
C ASP A 768 -36.16 2.64 -20.46
N GLN A 769 -36.96 1.74 -19.86
CA GLN A 769 -37.38 1.84 -18.46
C GLN A 769 -36.18 1.67 -17.52
N LEU A 770 -35.29 0.72 -17.81
CA LEU A 770 -34.07 0.51 -17.02
C LEU A 770 -33.10 1.70 -17.11
N LEU A 771 -33.00 2.34 -18.27
CA LEU A 771 -32.24 3.59 -18.42
C LEU A 771 -32.83 4.71 -17.56
N ASP A 772 -34.14 4.93 -17.60
CA ASP A 772 -34.83 5.94 -16.78
C ASP A 772 -34.59 5.70 -15.27
N TYR A 773 -34.58 4.44 -14.85
CA TYR A 773 -34.26 4.04 -13.49
C TYR A 773 -32.83 4.35 -13.09
N ILE A 774 -31.84 4.03 -13.92
CA ILE A 774 -30.44 4.40 -13.64
C ILE A 774 -30.29 5.91 -13.52
N LEU A 775 -30.90 6.68 -14.42
CA LEU A 775 -30.83 8.15 -14.41
C LEU A 775 -31.50 8.74 -13.16
N THR A 776 -32.60 8.14 -12.70
CA THR A 776 -33.25 8.53 -11.44
C THR A 776 -32.36 8.23 -10.23
N LEU A 777 -31.76 7.04 -10.17
CA LEU A 777 -30.89 6.63 -9.07
C LEU A 777 -29.56 7.40 -9.01
N MET A 778 -29.09 7.96 -10.14
CA MET A 778 -27.90 8.81 -10.18
C MET A 778 -28.15 10.24 -9.69
N GLY A 779 -29.43 10.64 -9.61
CA GLY A 779 -29.87 11.95 -9.13
C GLY A 779 -29.61 12.15 -7.64
N ARG A 780 -29.58 13.42 -7.21
CA ARG A 780 -29.43 13.80 -5.81
C ARG A 780 -30.83 13.88 -5.17
N ASP A 781 -31.04 13.21 -4.05
CA ASP A 781 -32.26 13.38 -3.26
C ASP A 781 -32.12 14.66 -2.41
N ASP A 782 -33.13 15.53 -2.46
CA ASP A 782 -33.12 16.84 -1.78
C ASP A 782 -33.12 16.74 -0.23
N GLU A 783 -33.32 15.53 0.32
CA GLU A 783 -33.46 15.25 1.76
C GLU A 783 -32.16 14.73 2.43
N ASP A 784 -31.13 14.34 1.66
CA ASP A 784 -29.91 13.73 2.20
C ASP A 784 -28.89 14.81 2.62
N GLY A 785 -28.92 15.20 3.89
CA GLY A 785 -27.91 16.08 4.49
C GLY A 785 -26.51 15.45 4.44
N PHE A 786 -25.50 16.22 4.02
CA PHE A 786 -24.04 15.92 4.08
C PHE A 786 -23.59 14.46 3.78
N ALA A 787 -24.39 13.63 3.12
CA ALA A 787 -24.00 12.30 2.70
C ALA A 787 -22.79 12.41 1.77
N ASP A 788 -21.80 11.55 2.02
CA ASP A 788 -20.42 11.62 1.54
C ASP A 788 -20.38 11.85 0.02
N TYR A 789 -19.95 13.05 -0.41
CA TYR A 789 -19.92 13.48 -1.82
C TYR A 789 -19.22 12.46 -2.72
N ASN A 790 -18.27 11.71 -2.16
CA ASN A 790 -17.54 10.63 -2.81
C ASN A 790 -18.42 9.42 -3.17
N ASP A 791 -19.36 9.01 -2.30
CA ASP A 791 -20.27 7.89 -2.54
C ASP A 791 -21.29 8.23 -3.64
N LEU A 792 -21.72 9.50 -3.72
CA LEU A 792 -22.54 9.98 -4.82
C LEU A 792 -21.78 9.90 -6.15
N LEU A 793 -20.53 10.38 -6.19
CA LEU A 793 -19.70 10.29 -7.39
C LEU A 793 -19.45 8.84 -7.83
N ARG A 794 -19.21 7.91 -6.89
CA ARG A 794 -19.08 6.47 -7.20
C ARG A 794 -20.37 5.90 -7.78
N THR A 795 -21.53 6.29 -7.23
CA THR A 795 -22.84 5.89 -7.74
C THR A 795 -23.05 6.40 -9.18
N GLN A 796 -22.66 7.65 -9.46
CA GLN A 796 -22.71 8.24 -10.79
C GLN A 796 -21.77 7.55 -11.77
N ALA A 797 -20.56 7.18 -11.35
CA ALA A 797 -19.60 6.45 -12.18
C ALA A 797 -20.14 5.08 -12.62
N LEU A 798 -20.73 4.33 -11.69
CA LEU A 798 -21.39 3.04 -11.96
C LEU A 798 -22.61 3.23 -12.86
N ALA A 799 -23.41 4.27 -12.63
CA ALA A 799 -24.59 4.56 -13.44
C ALA A 799 -24.23 4.87 -14.90
N ILE A 800 -23.15 5.62 -15.16
CA ILE A 800 -22.68 5.90 -16.52
C ILE A 800 -22.19 4.61 -17.21
N SER A 801 -21.49 3.74 -16.48
CA SER A 801 -21.08 2.43 -16.99
C SER A 801 -22.30 1.57 -17.36
N ALA A 802 -23.29 1.46 -16.47
CA ALA A 802 -24.54 0.74 -16.71
C ALA A 802 -25.34 1.32 -17.90
N CYS A 803 -25.40 2.64 -18.03
CA CYS A 803 -25.98 3.30 -19.20
C CYS A 803 -25.24 2.88 -20.48
N THR A 804 -23.91 2.84 -20.48
CA THR A 804 -23.10 2.45 -21.64
C THR A 804 -23.44 1.04 -22.11
N THR A 805 -23.58 0.12 -21.17
CA THR A 805 -24.02 -1.25 -21.43
C THR A 805 -25.41 -1.25 -22.07
N LEU A 806 -26.42 -0.62 -21.45
CA LEU A 806 -27.80 -0.61 -21.97
C LEU A 806 -27.97 0.11 -23.32
N VAL A 807 -27.15 1.12 -23.61
CA VAL A 807 -27.12 1.77 -24.94
C VAL A 807 -26.69 0.79 -26.03
N SER A 808 -25.85 -0.18 -25.67
CA SER A 808 -25.27 -1.17 -26.58
C SER A 808 -26.18 -2.39 -26.81
N VAL A 809 -27.30 -2.50 -26.09
CA VAL A 809 -28.28 -3.60 -26.19
C VAL A 809 -29.43 -3.24 -27.15
N GLU A 810 -29.96 -4.21 -27.89
CA GLU A 810 -31.16 -4.04 -28.72
C GLU A 810 -32.44 -3.89 -27.85
N PRO A 811 -33.46 -3.12 -28.28
CA PRO A 811 -33.52 -2.33 -29.50
C PRO A 811 -32.67 -1.06 -29.43
N LYS A 812 -32.27 -0.51 -30.59
CA LYS A 812 -31.48 0.74 -30.65
C LYS A 812 -32.20 1.91 -29.97
N LEU A 813 -31.43 2.89 -29.52
CA LEU A 813 -31.97 4.07 -28.83
C LEU A 813 -32.90 4.88 -29.75
N THR A 814 -34.02 5.34 -29.19
CA THR A 814 -34.83 6.39 -29.83
C THR A 814 -34.15 7.75 -29.69
N PHE A 815 -34.52 8.71 -30.56
CA PHE A 815 -34.04 10.09 -30.49
C PHE A 815 -34.32 10.74 -29.12
N GLU A 816 -35.49 10.48 -28.55
CA GLU A 816 -35.92 11.04 -27.26
C GLU A 816 -35.08 10.50 -26.10
N THR A 817 -34.94 9.17 -26.00
CA THR A 817 -34.15 8.50 -24.95
C THR A 817 -32.68 8.90 -25.03
N ARG A 818 -32.09 8.93 -26.24
CA ARG A 818 -30.69 9.37 -26.42
C ARG A 818 -30.48 10.79 -25.90
N ASN A 819 -31.33 11.74 -26.30
CA ASN A 819 -31.17 13.13 -25.88
C ASN A 819 -31.39 13.28 -24.37
N HIS A 820 -32.28 12.48 -23.78
CA HIS A 820 -32.47 12.45 -22.32
C HIS A 820 -31.20 11.97 -21.59
N VAL A 821 -30.60 10.85 -22.03
CA VAL A 821 -29.33 10.33 -21.48
C VAL A 821 -28.19 11.34 -21.62
N MET A 822 -28.05 11.96 -22.80
CA MET A 822 -27.02 12.99 -23.03
C MET A 822 -27.22 14.21 -22.12
N LYS A 823 -28.47 14.68 -21.97
CA LYS A 823 -28.79 15.83 -21.12
C LYS A 823 -28.45 15.55 -19.65
N ALA A 824 -28.71 14.33 -19.18
CA ALA A 824 -28.43 13.93 -17.80
C ALA A 824 -26.93 13.78 -17.51
N THR A 825 -26.12 13.36 -18.48
CA THR A 825 -24.72 12.97 -18.25
C THR A 825 -23.68 14.01 -18.65
N LEU A 826 -23.94 14.87 -19.64
CA LEU A 826 -22.94 15.83 -20.13
C LEU A 826 -22.50 16.86 -19.08
N GLY A 827 -23.35 17.16 -18.08
CA GLY A 827 -23.00 18.05 -16.97
C GLY A 827 -21.79 17.58 -16.15
N PHE A 828 -21.47 16.28 -16.19
CA PHE A 828 -20.35 15.71 -15.46
C PHE A 828 -18.97 16.20 -15.91
N PHE A 829 -18.83 16.67 -17.16
CA PHE A 829 -17.61 17.35 -17.60
C PHE A 829 -17.26 18.57 -16.73
N ALA A 830 -18.25 19.20 -16.09
CA ALA A 830 -18.08 20.38 -15.25
C ALA A 830 -17.76 20.10 -13.77
N ILE A 831 -17.79 18.84 -13.30
CA ILE A 831 -17.50 18.48 -11.90
C ILE A 831 -16.03 18.85 -11.55
N PRO A 832 -15.73 19.31 -10.31
CA PRO A 832 -14.36 19.51 -9.82
C PRO A 832 -13.44 18.29 -10.02
N ASN A 833 -12.12 18.48 -10.03
CA ASN A 833 -11.15 17.39 -10.20
C ASN A 833 -11.01 16.49 -8.97
N ASP A 834 -11.32 17.00 -7.77
CA ASP A 834 -11.11 16.26 -6.53
C ASP A 834 -12.41 15.55 -6.07
N PRO A 835 -12.33 14.27 -5.66
CA PRO A 835 -11.12 13.44 -5.59
C PRO A 835 -10.79 12.73 -6.93
N VAL A 836 -9.51 12.74 -7.31
CA VAL A 836 -9.04 12.33 -8.65
C VAL A 836 -9.30 10.84 -8.96
N ASP A 837 -9.22 9.99 -7.94
CA ASP A 837 -9.43 8.53 -8.04
C ASP A 837 -10.86 8.14 -8.42
N VAL A 838 -11.84 8.99 -8.10
CA VAL A 838 -13.26 8.75 -8.45
C VAL A 838 -13.66 9.52 -9.70
N VAL A 839 -13.17 10.76 -9.86
CA VAL A 839 -13.59 11.63 -10.96
C VAL A 839 -13.00 11.20 -12.30
N ASN A 840 -11.75 10.74 -12.36
CA ASN A 840 -11.15 10.30 -13.63
C ASN A 840 -11.91 9.10 -14.24
N PRO A 841 -12.16 7.99 -13.51
CA PRO A 841 -12.97 6.88 -14.03
C PRO A 841 -14.38 7.30 -14.44
N LEU A 842 -14.99 8.25 -13.72
CA LEU A 842 -16.31 8.78 -14.07
C LEU A 842 -16.29 9.50 -15.43
N ILE A 843 -15.25 10.29 -15.71
CA ILE A 843 -15.09 10.98 -16.99
C ILE A 843 -14.76 9.98 -18.11
N ASP A 844 -13.91 8.99 -17.85
CA ASP A 844 -13.58 7.96 -18.84
C ASP A 844 -14.84 7.13 -19.21
N ASN A 845 -15.67 6.79 -18.22
CA ASN A 845 -16.96 6.15 -18.44
C ASN A 845 -17.90 7.05 -19.26
N LEU A 846 -17.90 8.38 -19.02
CA LEU A 846 -18.72 9.32 -19.78
C LEU A 846 -18.29 9.39 -21.25
N ILE A 847 -16.98 9.46 -21.51
CA ILE A 847 -16.45 9.45 -22.88
C ILE A 847 -16.82 8.14 -23.57
N THR A 848 -16.71 7.01 -22.86
CA THR A 848 -17.09 5.70 -23.38
C THR A 848 -18.60 5.63 -23.71
N LEU A 849 -19.46 6.17 -22.85
CA LEU A 849 -20.90 6.28 -23.11
C LEU A 849 -21.20 7.06 -24.40
N LEU A 850 -20.56 8.22 -24.59
CA LEU A 850 -20.76 9.05 -25.79
C LEU A 850 -20.27 8.34 -27.06
N CYS A 851 -19.15 7.61 -26.96
CA CYS A 851 -18.66 6.74 -28.03
C CYS A 851 -19.63 5.59 -28.35
N ALA A 852 -20.22 4.95 -27.33
CA ALA A 852 -21.22 3.90 -27.51
C ALA A 852 -22.49 4.44 -28.19
N ILE A 853 -22.96 5.62 -27.79
CA ILE A 853 -24.09 6.32 -28.44
C ILE A 853 -23.78 6.58 -29.93
N LEU A 854 -22.55 6.99 -30.26
CA LEU A 854 -22.14 7.21 -31.64
C LEU A 854 -22.12 5.91 -32.45
N LEU A 855 -21.57 4.83 -31.89
CA LEU A 855 -21.45 3.52 -32.55
C LEU A 855 -22.82 2.88 -32.81
N THR A 856 -23.74 3.00 -31.86
CA THR A 856 -25.10 2.45 -31.93
C THR A 856 -26.07 3.31 -32.74
N GLY A 857 -25.67 4.55 -33.10
CA GLY A 857 -26.46 5.46 -33.93
C GLY A 857 -26.64 4.98 -35.37
N GLY A 858 -27.81 5.28 -35.96
CA GLY A 858 -28.07 5.06 -37.39
C GLY A 858 -29.48 4.63 -37.83
N GLU A 859 -30.39 4.32 -36.91
CA GLU A 859 -31.78 3.94 -37.26
C GLU A 859 -32.83 4.97 -36.79
N ASP A 860 -32.38 6.06 -36.15
CA ASP A 860 -33.20 7.19 -35.70
C ASP A 860 -33.50 8.21 -36.83
N GLY A 861 -33.14 7.88 -38.08
CA GLY A 861 -33.33 8.71 -39.26
C GLY A 861 -32.22 9.74 -39.52
N ARG A 862 -31.21 9.86 -38.65
CA ARG A 862 -30.04 10.74 -38.83
C ARG A 862 -28.82 9.96 -39.33
N SER A 863 -28.00 10.59 -40.16
CA SER A 863 -26.71 10.00 -40.53
C SER A 863 -25.75 9.97 -39.33
N ARG A 864 -24.80 9.02 -39.29
CA ARG A 864 -23.79 8.95 -38.22
C ARG A 864 -22.94 10.22 -38.12
N ALA A 865 -22.73 10.91 -39.25
CA ALA A 865 -22.07 12.21 -39.28
C ALA A 865 -22.91 13.30 -38.61
N GLU A 866 -24.23 13.35 -38.84
CA GLU A 866 -25.11 14.30 -38.13
C GLU A 866 -25.12 14.03 -36.62
N LEU A 867 -25.07 12.76 -36.20
CA LEU A 867 -24.99 12.41 -34.79
C LEU A 867 -23.65 12.84 -34.17
N LEU A 868 -22.53 12.56 -34.84
CA LEU A 868 -21.22 13.06 -34.42
C LEU A 868 -21.27 14.58 -34.23
N MET A 869 -21.78 15.31 -35.22
CA MET A 869 -21.88 16.77 -35.17
C MET A 869 -22.79 17.27 -34.05
N LEU A 870 -23.89 16.56 -33.75
CA LEU A 870 -24.77 16.89 -32.63
C LEU A 870 -24.05 16.76 -31.29
N ILE A 871 -23.28 15.68 -31.10
CA ILE A 871 -22.56 15.43 -29.84
C ILE A 871 -21.40 16.41 -29.70
N LEU A 872 -20.60 16.62 -30.76
CA LEU A 872 -19.49 17.57 -30.75
C LEU A 872 -19.97 18.99 -30.39
N ARG A 873 -21.09 19.45 -30.96
CA ARG A 873 -21.70 20.75 -30.60
C ARG A 873 -22.03 20.90 -29.12
N GLN A 874 -22.39 19.80 -28.43
CA GLN A 874 -22.67 19.84 -27.00
C GLN A 874 -21.39 19.77 -26.14
N ILE A 875 -20.30 19.21 -26.67
CA ILE A 875 -18.99 19.17 -26.00
C ILE A 875 -18.22 20.49 -26.17
N ASP A 876 -18.44 21.21 -27.28
CA ASP A 876 -17.74 22.46 -27.62
C ASP A 876 -17.77 23.50 -26.47
N GLN A 877 -18.84 23.53 -25.66
CA GLN A 877 -18.92 24.41 -24.48
C GLN A 877 -17.86 24.13 -23.40
N PHE A 878 -17.40 22.87 -23.29
CA PHE A 878 -16.35 22.46 -22.36
C PHE A 878 -14.96 22.69 -22.96
N VAL A 879 -14.80 22.52 -24.28
CA VAL A 879 -13.56 22.83 -25.02
C VAL A 879 -13.22 24.32 -24.93
N CYS A 880 -14.21 25.20 -25.00
CA CYS A 880 -14.07 26.66 -24.83
C CYS A 880 -14.26 27.14 -23.38
N SER A 881 -14.22 26.23 -22.39
CA SER A 881 -14.42 26.60 -20.99
C SER A 881 -13.26 27.46 -20.46
N PRO A 882 -13.51 28.48 -19.60
CA PRO A 882 -12.43 29.19 -18.93
C PRO A 882 -11.65 28.29 -17.95
N ILE A 883 -12.22 27.14 -17.57
CA ILE A 883 -11.66 26.22 -16.59
C ILE A 883 -10.79 25.16 -17.28
N GLU A 884 -9.54 25.04 -16.83
CA GLU A 884 -8.51 24.19 -17.45
C GLU A 884 -8.91 22.71 -17.56
N TYR A 885 -9.38 22.09 -16.47
CA TYR A 885 -9.73 20.67 -16.49
C TYR A 885 -10.93 20.37 -17.39
N GLN A 886 -11.88 21.30 -17.53
CA GLN A 886 -13.03 21.14 -18.43
C GLN A 886 -12.57 21.14 -19.89
N ARG A 887 -11.62 22.02 -20.25
CA ARG A 887 -11.02 22.02 -21.59
C ARG A 887 -10.28 20.72 -21.88
N LYS A 888 -9.46 20.25 -20.93
CA LYS A 888 -8.74 18.98 -21.06
C LYS A 888 -9.70 17.81 -21.31
N ARG A 889 -10.75 17.68 -20.49
CA ARG A 889 -11.76 16.61 -20.62
C ARG A 889 -12.55 16.74 -21.92
N GLY A 890 -12.96 17.95 -22.30
CA GLY A 890 -13.67 18.23 -23.54
C GLY A 890 -12.86 17.87 -24.78
N CYS A 891 -11.59 18.29 -24.86
CA CYS A 891 -10.70 17.92 -25.96
C CYS A 891 -10.47 16.40 -26.02
N LEU A 892 -10.25 15.75 -24.88
CA LEU A 892 -10.08 14.30 -24.83
C LEU A 892 -11.33 13.56 -25.35
N ALA A 893 -12.52 14.00 -24.94
CA ALA A 893 -13.79 13.43 -25.41
C ALA A 893 -13.94 13.56 -26.94
N VAL A 894 -13.67 14.75 -27.49
CA VAL A 894 -13.71 14.97 -28.95
C VAL A 894 -12.73 14.06 -29.68
N HIS A 895 -11.50 13.95 -29.18
CA HIS A 895 -10.46 13.10 -29.75
C HIS A 895 -10.89 11.64 -29.82
N GLU A 896 -11.36 11.07 -28.70
CA GLU A 896 -11.83 9.67 -28.65
C GLU A 896 -13.03 9.42 -29.57
N MET A 897 -13.98 10.37 -29.62
CA MET A 897 -15.12 10.28 -30.52
C MET A 897 -14.71 10.25 -32.00
N LEU A 898 -13.76 11.11 -32.39
CA LEU A 898 -13.25 11.15 -33.76
C LEU A 898 -12.44 9.90 -34.10
N LEU A 899 -11.68 9.35 -33.15
CA LEU A 899 -11.02 8.06 -33.32
C LEU A 899 -12.01 6.93 -33.59
N LYS A 900 -13.08 6.82 -32.79
CA LYS A 900 -14.13 5.82 -33.02
C LYS A 900 -14.84 6.04 -34.34
N PHE A 901 -15.14 7.29 -34.70
CA PHE A 901 -15.74 7.61 -35.99
C PHE A 901 -14.84 7.23 -37.18
N ARG A 902 -13.53 7.52 -37.10
CA ARG A 902 -12.54 7.10 -38.10
C ARG A 902 -12.54 5.59 -38.29
N MET A 903 -12.59 4.83 -37.19
CA MET A 903 -12.69 3.37 -37.26
C MET A 903 -13.94 2.92 -38.01
N ILE A 904 -15.11 3.56 -37.80
CA ILE A 904 -16.32 3.28 -38.58
C ILE A 904 -16.10 3.55 -40.07
N CYS A 905 -15.46 4.67 -40.42
CA CYS A 905 -15.18 5.05 -41.81
C CYS A 905 -14.19 4.10 -42.51
N VAL A 906 -13.18 3.60 -41.81
CA VAL A 906 -12.10 2.76 -42.38
C VAL A 906 -12.45 1.26 -42.39
N SER A 907 -13.14 0.76 -41.36
CA SER A 907 -13.39 -0.68 -41.20
C SER A 907 -14.64 -1.19 -41.92
N GLY A 908 -15.51 -0.30 -42.42
CA GLY A 908 -16.69 -0.65 -43.22
C GLY A 908 -17.53 -1.75 -42.59
N TYR A 909 -18.28 -1.45 -41.52
CA TYR A 909 -19.24 -2.41 -40.98
C TYR A 909 -20.31 -2.74 -42.01
N CYS A 910 -20.50 -4.02 -42.35
CA CYS A 910 -21.68 -4.42 -43.11
C CYS A 910 -22.93 -4.39 -42.21
N ALA A 911 -24.12 -4.41 -42.82
CA ALA A 911 -25.42 -4.29 -42.14
C ALA A 911 -25.71 -5.33 -41.03
N LEU A 912 -24.82 -6.32 -40.85
CA LEU A 912 -24.91 -7.39 -39.85
C LEU A 912 -23.76 -7.35 -38.81
N GLY A 913 -22.97 -6.27 -38.75
CA GLY A 913 -21.97 -6.08 -37.68
C GLY A 913 -20.70 -6.94 -37.79
N CYS A 914 -20.46 -7.63 -38.91
CA CYS A 914 -19.24 -8.44 -39.07
C CYS A 914 -17.97 -7.59 -39.11
N HIS A 915 -16.94 -8.00 -38.34
CA HIS A 915 -15.58 -7.45 -38.42
C HIS A 915 -14.80 -8.05 -39.60
N GLY A 916 -14.08 -7.20 -40.35
CA GLY A 916 -13.14 -7.61 -41.40
C GLY A 916 -13.70 -7.57 -42.83
N SER A 917 -12.91 -8.05 -43.80
CA SER A 917 -13.26 -8.11 -45.23
C SER A 917 -14.36 -9.16 -45.47
N CYS A 918 -15.60 -8.83 -45.12
CA CYS A 918 -16.74 -9.66 -45.49
C CYS A 918 -17.08 -9.44 -46.98
N ALA A 919 -17.63 -10.48 -47.63
CA ALA A 919 -18.00 -10.42 -49.05
C ALA A 919 -19.04 -9.31 -49.36
N HIS A 920 -19.77 -8.83 -48.34
CA HIS A 920 -20.70 -7.71 -48.46
C HIS A 920 -20.02 -6.35 -48.69
N ASN A 921 -18.74 -6.19 -48.33
CA ASN A 921 -17.97 -4.95 -48.56
C ASN A 921 -17.42 -4.83 -50.00
N LYS A 922 -17.48 -5.89 -50.81
CA LYS A 922 -16.78 -5.95 -52.11
C LYS A 922 -17.61 -5.57 -53.34
N GLN A 923 -18.87 -5.14 -53.20
CA GLN A 923 -19.67 -4.72 -54.36
C GLN A 923 -20.63 -3.57 -54.03
N ILE A 924 -20.10 -2.37 -53.77
CA ILE A 924 -20.87 -1.14 -54.02
C ILE A 924 -19.95 -0.16 -54.75
N ASP A 925 -19.67 -0.47 -56.01
CA ASP A 925 -19.16 0.51 -56.95
C ASP A 925 -20.32 1.48 -57.26
N ARG A 926 -20.15 2.76 -56.91
CA ARG A 926 -21.17 3.84 -57.03
C ARG A 926 -21.61 4.10 -58.48
N THR A 927 -21.04 3.41 -59.45
CA THR A 927 -21.15 3.72 -60.88
C THR A 927 -22.09 2.81 -61.69
N LEU A 928 -22.59 1.70 -61.13
CA LEU A 928 -23.32 0.68 -61.93
C LEU A 928 -24.81 0.44 -61.60
N PHE A 929 -25.38 0.97 -60.50
CA PHE A 929 -26.80 0.75 -60.18
C PHE A 929 -27.53 2.04 -59.78
N GLY A 930 -28.36 2.55 -60.69
CA GLY A 930 -29.06 3.83 -60.58
C GLY A 930 -30.35 3.86 -59.76
N ASN A 931 -30.45 3.18 -58.60
CA ASN A 931 -31.62 3.34 -57.71
C ASN A 931 -31.29 2.99 -56.23
N PHE A 932 -30.95 4.00 -55.42
CA PHE A 932 -30.56 3.85 -54.01
C PHE A 932 -31.58 4.42 -52.99
N SER A 933 -32.87 4.49 -53.32
CA SER A 933 -33.91 5.05 -52.42
C SER A 933 -34.33 4.14 -51.24
N LYS A 934 -33.67 2.99 -51.03
CA LYS A 934 -34.09 1.98 -50.03
C LYS A 934 -33.02 1.57 -48.98
N LEU A 935 -31.81 2.11 -49.01
CA LEU A 935 -30.79 1.85 -47.97
C LEU A 935 -30.87 2.92 -46.86
N PRO A 936 -30.88 2.55 -45.56
CA PRO A 936 -30.88 3.54 -44.48
C PRO A 936 -29.63 4.43 -44.56
N SER A 937 -29.81 5.74 -44.41
CA SER A 937 -28.76 6.77 -44.57
C SER A 937 -27.53 6.55 -43.67
N ALA A 938 -27.66 5.77 -42.59
CA ALA A 938 -26.58 5.43 -41.70
C ALA A 938 -25.51 4.49 -42.28
N PHE A 939 -25.81 3.76 -43.35
CA PHE A 939 -24.89 2.78 -43.96
C PHE A 939 -24.10 3.36 -45.14
N VAL A 940 -24.31 4.63 -45.48
CA VAL A 940 -23.56 5.32 -46.53
C VAL A 940 -22.43 6.13 -45.90
N LEU A 941 -21.21 5.99 -46.42
CA LEU A 941 -20.08 6.83 -46.00
C LEU A 941 -20.47 8.32 -46.17
N PRO A 942 -20.31 9.14 -45.13
CA PRO A 942 -20.68 10.55 -45.18
C PRO A 942 -19.89 11.30 -46.26
N SER A 943 -20.48 12.36 -46.82
CA SER A 943 -19.73 13.30 -47.65
C SER A 943 -18.79 14.13 -46.78
N ARG A 944 -17.69 14.62 -47.35
CA ARG A 944 -16.77 15.55 -46.68
C ARG A 944 -17.50 16.76 -46.07
N GLU A 945 -18.52 17.28 -46.77
CA GLU A 945 -19.31 18.44 -46.34
C GLU A 945 -20.06 18.21 -45.02
N SER A 946 -20.47 16.96 -44.74
CA SER A 946 -21.20 16.62 -43.51
C SER A 946 -20.36 16.77 -42.23
N LEU A 947 -19.03 16.85 -42.34
CA LEU A 947 -18.13 17.09 -41.21
C LEU A 947 -18.07 18.57 -40.81
N CYS A 948 -18.63 19.48 -41.62
CA CYS A 948 -18.57 20.93 -41.44
C CYS A 948 -17.16 21.41 -41.03
N LEU A 949 -16.13 21.02 -41.79
CA LEU A 949 -14.72 21.18 -41.39
C LEU A 949 -14.36 22.63 -41.05
N GLY A 950 -14.93 23.62 -41.73
CA GLY A 950 -14.67 25.03 -41.40
C GLY A 950 -15.07 25.40 -39.97
N ASP A 951 -16.28 25.01 -39.54
CA ASP A 951 -16.78 25.24 -38.18
C ASP A 951 -15.97 24.46 -37.13
N ARG A 952 -15.49 23.26 -37.49
CA ARG A 952 -14.69 22.41 -36.58
C ARG A 952 -13.26 22.92 -36.44
N VAL A 953 -12.63 23.36 -37.54
CA VAL A 953 -11.27 23.89 -37.51
C VAL A 953 -11.22 25.15 -36.67
N ILE A 954 -12.15 26.09 -36.83
CA ILE A 954 -12.14 27.33 -36.04
C ILE A 954 -12.42 27.09 -34.54
N MET A 955 -13.03 25.95 -34.18
CA MET A 955 -13.24 25.53 -32.80
C MET A 955 -11.96 24.98 -32.15
N TYR A 956 -11.22 24.09 -32.83
CA TYR A 956 -10.08 23.37 -32.25
C TYR A 956 -8.72 24.02 -32.53
N LEU A 957 -8.56 24.75 -33.63
CA LEU A 957 -7.32 25.44 -33.97
C LEU A 957 -6.86 26.42 -32.87
N PRO A 958 -7.72 27.28 -32.29
CA PRO A 958 -7.32 28.15 -31.18
C PRO A 958 -6.74 27.39 -29.97
N ARG A 959 -7.19 26.16 -29.73
CA ARG A 959 -6.71 25.31 -28.62
C ARG A 959 -5.27 24.81 -28.83
N CYS A 960 -4.77 24.81 -30.06
CA CYS A 960 -3.35 24.52 -30.34
C CYS A 960 -2.41 25.59 -29.76
N ALA A 961 -2.93 26.75 -29.36
CA ALA A 961 -2.21 27.81 -28.64
C ALA A 961 -2.59 27.91 -27.15
N ASP A 962 -3.32 26.93 -26.58
CA ASP A 962 -3.75 26.95 -25.17
C ASP A 962 -2.54 26.96 -24.21
N PRO A 963 -2.62 27.61 -23.03
CA PRO A 963 -1.57 27.55 -22.02
C PRO A 963 -1.26 26.12 -21.54
N ASN A 964 -2.25 25.21 -21.48
CA ASN A 964 -2.04 23.83 -21.07
C ASN A 964 -1.45 22.98 -22.22
N SER A 965 -0.33 22.29 -21.98
CA SER A 965 0.38 21.48 -22.99
C SER A 965 -0.43 20.29 -23.52
N GLU A 966 -1.15 19.58 -22.65
CA GLU A 966 -2.00 18.46 -23.04
C GLU A 966 -3.16 18.92 -23.93
N VAL A 967 -3.76 20.08 -23.64
CA VAL A 967 -4.80 20.66 -24.50
C VAL A 967 -4.24 20.97 -25.90
N ARG A 968 -3.04 21.56 -26.00
CA ARG A 968 -2.40 21.82 -27.30
C ARG A 968 -2.18 20.54 -28.10
N LYS A 969 -1.61 19.52 -27.44
CA LYS A 969 -1.29 18.21 -28.02
C LYS A 969 -2.54 17.49 -28.53
N ILE A 970 -3.58 17.37 -27.71
CA ILE A 970 -4.83 16.71 -28.08
C ILE A 970 -5.54 17.49 -29.20
N SER A 971 -5.51 18.82 -29.16
CA SER A 971 -6.16 19.64 -30.20
C SER A 971 -5.50 19.53 -31.58
N ALA A 972 -4.17 19.42 -31.61
CA ALA A 972 -3.45 19.11 -32.85
C ALA A 972 -3.85 17.73 -33.40
N GLN A 973 -3.98 16.72 -32.52
CA GLN A 973 -4.44 15.38 -32.90
C GLN A 973 -5.90 15.37 -33.39
N ILE A 974 -6.78 16.18 -32.80
CA ILE A 974 -8.16 16.36 -33.28
C ILE A 974 -8.18 16.86 -34.73
N LEU A 975 -7.38 17.89 -35.04
CA LEU A 975 -7.30 18.45 -36.39
C LEU A 975 -6.76 17.43 -37.40
N ASP A 976 -5.69 16.73 -37.03
CA ASP A 976 -5.14 15.63 -37.83
C ASP A 976 -6.20 14.56 -38.12
N LEU A 977 -6.92 14.10 -37.09
CA LEU A 977 -7.98 13.11 -37.25
C LEU A 977 -9.11 13.61 -38.16
N LEU A 978 -9.56 14.86 -37.99
CA LEU A 978 -10.60 15.46 -38.85
C LEU A 978 -10.18 15.43 -40.32
N PHE A 979 -8.93 15.82 -40.63
CA PHE A 979 -8.44 15.83 -42.00
C PHE A 979 -8.11 14.43 -42.53
N SER A 980 -7.58 13.54 -41.71
CA SER A 980 -7.39 12.11 -42.02
C SER A 980 -8.72 11.46 -42.41
N ILE A 981 -9.77 11.67 -41.62
CA ILE A 981 -11.13 11.22 -41.94
C ILE A 981 -11.59 11.87 -43.25
N SER A 982 -11.47 13.18 -43.39
CA SER A 982 -11.96 13.91 -44.56
C SER A 982 -11.35 13.46 -45.90
N LEU A 983 -10.07 13.06 -45.89
CA LEU A 983 -9.36 12.58 -47.06
C LEU A 983 -9.71 11.11 -47.39
N SER A 984 -10.18 10.35 -46.40
CA SER A 984 -10.68 8.97 -46.58
C SER A 984 -12.13 8.90 -47.08
N LEU A 985 -12.91 9.99 -47.00
CA LEU A 985 -14.32 10.02 -47.39
C LEU A 985 -14.51 10.21 -48.91
N PRO A 986 -15.55 9.60 -49.51
CA PRO A 986 -15.83 9.73 -50.93
C PRO A 986 -16.32 11.15 -51.28
N ARG A 987 -15.75 11.72 -52.34
CA ARG A 987 -16.00 13.11 -52.77
C ARG A 987 -17.35 13.27 -53.50
N PRO A 988 -17.93 14.49 -53.53
CA PRO A 988 -19.15 14.77 -54.28
C PRO A 988 -19.00 14.46 -55.79
N ALA A 989 -20.06 13.98 -56.43
CA ALA A 989 -20.06 13.71 -57.86
C ALA A 989 -19.88 15.03 -58.64
N GLY A 990 -18.77 15.16 -59.38
CA GLY A 990 -18.44 16.34 -60.18
C GLY A 990 -17.20 17.13 -59.75
N SER A 991 -16.57 16.80 -58.61
CA SER A 991 -15.32 17.46 -58.17
C SER A 991 -14.07 16.75 -58.72
N SER A 992 -13.56 17.14 -59.89
CA SER A 992 -12.25 16.67 -60.39
C SER A 992 -11.12 17.50 -59.78
N MET A 993 -10.53 17.06 -58.68
CA MET A 993 -9.25 17.60 -58.20
C MET A 993 -8.11 16.99 -59.02
N SER A 994 -7.10 17.78 -59.39
CA SER A 994 -5.90 17.27 -60.05
C SER A 994 -5.10 16.35 -59.11
N ALA A 995 -4.35 15.40 -59.66
CA ALA A 995 -3.51 14.49 -58.89
C ALA A 995 -2.51 15.25 -57.98
N GLU A 996 -2.00 16.39 -58.45
CA GLU A 996 -1.10 17.28 -57.72
C GLU A 996 -1.71 17.84 -56.42
N VAL A 997 -3.00 18.21 -56.43
CA VAL A 997 -3.68 18.75 -55.23
C VAL A 997 -3.87 17.66 -54.17
N ILE A 998 -4.04 16.40 -54.60
CA ILE A 998 -4.16 15.25 -53.70
C ILE A 998 -2.82 14.97 -53.02
N GLU A 999 -1.73 14.96 -53.78
CA GLU A 999 -0.38 14.77 -53.26
C GLU A 999 0.01 15.86 -52.25
N LEU A 1000 -0.28 17.13 -52.56
CA LEU A 1000 -0.07 18.25 -51.64
C LEU A 1000 -0.90 18.12 -50.35
N SER A 1001 -2.12 17.60 -50.44
CA SER A 1001 -2.97 17.37 -49.26
C SER A 1001 -2.40 16.28 -48.34
N TYR A 1002 -1.92 15.15 -48.90
CA TYR A 1002 -1.29 14.10 -48.11
C TYR A 1002 0.06 14.53 -47.54
N SER A 1003 0.85 15.31 -48.27
CA SER A 1003 2.10 15.91 -47.77
C SER A 1003 1.85 16.89 -46.62
N ALA A 1004 0.80 17.71 -46.71
CA ALA A 1004 0.40 18.61 -45.63
C ALA A 1004 -0.11 17.85 -44.40
N LEU A 1005 -0.84 16.74 -44.58
CA LEU A 1005 -1.25 15.88 -43.47
C LEU A 1005 -0.03 15.21 -42.80
N SER A 1006 0.91 14.66 -43.57
CA SER A 1006 2.15 14.10 -43.04
C SER A 1006 2.99 15.13 -42.28
N SER A 1007 3.02 16.39 -42.76
CA SER A 1007 3.69 17.48 -42.05
C SER A 1007 3.03 17.80 -40.70
N LEU A 1008 1.70 17.65 -40.61
CA LEU A 1008 0.96 17.79 -39.35
C LEU A 1008 1.24 16.64 -38.39
N GLU A 1009 1.33 15.40 -38.90
CA GLU A 1009 1.72 14.22 -38.11
C GLU A 1009 3.13 14.36 -37.51
N ASP A 1010 4.09 14.88 -38.29
CA ASP A 1010 5.45 15.17 -37.81
C ASP A 1010 5.45 16.18 -36.64
N VAL A 1011 4.61 17.22 -36.73
CA VAL A 1011 4.43 18.20 -35.66
C VAL A 1011 3.80 17.58 -34.41
N ILE A 1012 2.86 16.63 -34.58
CA ILE A 1012 2.28 15.89 -33.46
C ILE A 1012 3.30 14.96 -32.81
N ALA A 1013 4.19 14.34 -33.59
CA ALA A 1013 5.28 13.51 -33.06
C ALA A 1013 6.26 14.34 -32.20
N ILE A 1014 6.59 15.55 -32.65
CA ILE A 1014 7.37 16.53 -31.89
C ILE A 1014 6.67 16.87 -30.56
N LEU A 1015 5.36 17.16 -30.60
CA LEU A 1015 4.55 17.46 -29.41
C LEU A 1015 4.44 16.30 -28.42
N ARG A 1016 4.63 15.04 -28.87
CA ARG A 1016 4.63 13.85 -28.00
C ARG A 1016 5.95 13.65 -27.27
N ASN A 1017 7.06 14.10 -27.84
CA ASN A 1017 8.41 13.86 -27.31
C ASN A 1017 8.89 14.94 -26.33
N ASP A 1018 8.02 15.90 -25.94
CA ASP A 1018 8.34 17.05 -25.08
C ASP A 1018 9.62 17.80 -25.47
N THR A 1019 9.97 17.78 -26.77
CA THR A 1019 11.14 18.49 -27.29
C THR A 1019 10.94 19.99 -27.12
N SER A 1020 11.97 20.71 -26.67
CA SER A 1020 11.95 22.14 -26.34
C SER A 1020 11.81 23.04 -27.57
N ILE A 1021 10.70 22.94 -28.29
CA ILE A 1021 10.37 23.80 -29.43
C ILE A 1021 9.43 24.90 -28.95
N ASP A 1022 9.62 26.12 -29.47
CA ASP A 1022 8.75 27.25 -29.21
C ASP A 1022 7.29 26.91 -29.61
N PRO A 1023 6.31 26.99 -28.68
CA PRO A 1023 4.91 26.73 -28.98
C PRO A 1023 4.37 27.57 -30.15
N SER A 1024 4.92 28.77 -30.37
CA SER A 1024 4.53 29.65 -31.47
C SER A 1024 4.96 29.09 -32.83
N GLU A 1025 6.14 28.47 -32.90
CA GLU A 1025 6.64 27.81 -34.11
C GLU A 1025 5.79 26.58 -34.45
N VAL A 1026 5.48 25.77 -33.44
CA VAL A 1026 4.60 24.60 -33.58
C VAL A 1026 3.23 25.02 -34.10
N PHE A 1027 2.63 26.06 -33.51
CA PHE A 1027 1.35 26.60 -33.94
C PHE A 1027 1.37 27.06 -35.41
N ASN A 1028 2.42 27.79 -35.82
CA ASN A 1028 2.58 28.25 -37.22
C ASN A 1028 2.66 27.10 -38.23
N ARG A 1029 3.33 26.00 -37.87
CA ARG A 1029 3.40 24.79 -38.72
C ARG A 1029 2.04 24.11 -38.85
N ILE A 1030 1.25 24.07 -37.78
CA ILE A 1030 -0.13 23.57 -37.80
C ILE A 1030 -0.99 24.43 -38.74
N VAL A 1031 -1.00 25.75 -38.53
CA VAL A 1031 -1.78 26.68 -39.38
C VAL A 1031 -1.39 26.56 -40.84
N SER A 1032 -0.08 26.48 -41.15
CA SER A 1032 0.41 26.33 -42.52
C SER A 1032 -0.07 25.04 -43.19
N SER A 1033 -0.11 23.93 -42.46
CA SER A 1033 -0.63 22.65 -42.96
C SER A 1033 -2.14 22.73 -43.22
N LEU A 1034 -2.89 23.38 -42.31
CA LEU A 1034 -4.33 23.61 -42.46
C LEU A 1034 -4.68 24.52 -43.65
N CYS A 1035 -3.85 25.53 -43.95
CA CYS A 1035 -4.03 26.38 -45.13
C CYS A 1035 -4.09 25.58 -46.44
N ILE A 1036 -3.38 24.45 -46.50
CA ILE A 1036 -3.33 23.54 -47.66
C ILE A 1036 -4.49 22.55 -47.62
N LEU A 1037 -4.80 22.00 -46.44
CA LEU A 1037 -5.81 20.94 -46.25
C LEU A 1037 -7.26 21.41 -46.42
N LEU A 1038 -7.55 22.69 -46.17
CA LEU A 1038 -8.87 23.29 -46.32
C LEU A 1038 -9.24 23.52 -47.80
N THR A 1039 -10.46 23.15 -48.19
CA THR A 1039 -11.02 23.61 -49.47
C THR A 1039 -11.39 25.10 -49.39
N LYS A 1040 -11.64 25.74 -50.55
CA LYS A 1040 -12.07 27.15 -50.60
C LYS A 1040 -13.30 27.41 -49.72
N GLU A 1041 -14.35 26.60 -49.86
CA GLU A 1041 -15.60 26.77 -49.12
C GLU A 1041 -15.41 26.54 -47.60
N GLU A 1042 -14.57 25.57 -47.21
CA GLU A 1042 -14.26 25.31 -45.80
C GLU A 1042 -13.41 26.40 -45.17
N MET A 1043 -12.51 27.02 -45.94
CA MET A 1043 -11.74 28.18 -45.52
C MET A 1043 -12.67 29.39 -45.29
N VAL A 1044 -13.61 29.64 -46.21
CA VAL A 1044 -14.61 30.70 -46.06
C VAL A 1044 -15.47 30.47 -44.81
N ALA A 1045 -15.91 29.23 -44.56
CA ALA A 1045 -16.64 28.88 -43.35
C ALA A 1045 -15.81 29.11 -42.06
N THR A 1046 -14.53 28.72 -42.07
CA THR A 1046 -13.57 29.01 -40.97
C THR A 1046 -13.49 30.52 -40.68
N LEU A 1047 -13.36 31.33 -41.73
CA LEU A 1047 -13.26 32.79 -41.63
C LEU A 1047 -14.56 33.45 -41.15
N HIS A 1048 -15.72 32.96 -41.57
CA HIS A 1048 -17.00 33.44 -41.05
C HIS A 1048 -17.20 33.09 -39.57
N GLY A 1049 -16.73 31.92 -39.13
CA GLY A 1049 -16.81 31.46 -37.74
C GLY A 1049 -15.82 32.11 -36.78
N CYS A 1050 -14.91 32.96 -37.25
CA CYS A 1050 -13.80 33.47 -36.43
C CYS A 1050 -14.22 34.34 -35.24
N SER A 1051 -15.40 34.95 -35.29
CA SER A 1051 -15.83 35.90 -34.25
C SER A 1051 -15.87 35.28 -32.85
N VAL A 1052 -16.38 34.05 -32.75
CA VAL A 1052 -16.48 33.32 -31.48
C VAL A 1052 -15.10 32.90 -30.96
N ALA A 1053 -14.22 32.44 -31.86
CA ALA A 1053 -12.86 32.01 -31.51
C ALA A 1053 -11.94 33.16 -31.08
N ILE A 1054 -12.11 34.36 -31.65
CA ILE A 1054 -11.37 35.57 -31.25
C ILE A 1054 -11.88 36.10 -29.89
N CYS A 1055 -13.16 35.90 -29.58
CA CYS A 1055 -13.74 36.28 -28.28
C CYS A 1055 -13.53 35.22 -27.20
N ASP A 1056 -12.58 34.31 -27.38
CA ASP A 1056 -12.34 33.25 -26.42
C ASP A 1056 -11.89 33.78 -25.05
N LYS A 1057 -12.29 33.08 -23.98
CA LYS A 1057 -11.96 33.47 -22.61
C LYS A 1057 -10.48 33.25 -22.27
N ILE A 1058 -9.79 32.41 -23.04
CA ILE A 1058 -8.35 32.15 -22.89
C ILE A 1058 -7.58 33.02 -23.88
N LYS A 1059 -6.81 33.98 -23.33
CA LYS A 1059 -6.12 35.01 -24.11
C LYS A 1059 -5.23 34.42 -25.22
N GLN A 1060 -4.38 33.45 -24.90
CA GLN A 1060 -3.45 32.84 -25.88
C GLN A 1060 -4.18 32.13 -27.02
N SER A 1061 -5.33 31.52 -26.74
CA SER A 1061 -6.14 30.88 -27.77
C SER A 1061 -6.83 31.91 -28.67
N ALA A 1062 -7.31 33.03 -28.10
CA ALA A 1062 -7.84 34.15 -28.87
C ALA A 1062 -6.75 34.77 -29.78
N GLU A 1063 -5.54 34.98 -29.27
CA GLU A 1063 -4.38 35.43 -30.05
C GLU A 1063 -4.05 34.45 -31.19
N GLY A 1064 -4.02 33.14 -30.90
CA GLY A 1064 -3.84 32.10 -31.89
C GLY A 1064 -4.93 32.10 -32.97
N ALA A 1065 -6.19 32.38 -32.61
CA ALA A 1065 -7.28 32.51 -33.58
C ALA A 1065 -7.08 33.71 -34.52
N ILE A 1066 -6.65 34.86 -33.99
CA ILE A 1066 -6.33 36.06 -34.79
C ILE A 1066 -5.17 35.75 -35.75
N GLN A 1067 -4.11 35.13 -35.25
CA GLN A 1067 -2.94 34.73 -36.04
C GLN A 1067 -3.32 33.77 -37.17
N ALA A 1068 -4.18 32.78 -36.89
CA ALA A 1068 -4.67 31.86 -37.92
C ALA A 1068 -5.48 32.58 -39.01
N VAL A 1069 -6.36 33.51 -38.64
CA VAL A 1069 -7.12 34.32 -39.60
C VAL A 1069 -6.19 35.14 -40.49
N VAL A 1070 -5.21 35.83 -39.90
CA VAL A 1070 -4.22 36.62 -40.66
C VAL A 1070 -3.46 35.74 -41.65
N GLU A 1071 -3.05 34.54 -41.24
CA GLU A 1071 -2.31 33.62 -42.08
C GLU A 1071 -3.16 33.07 -43.24
N PHE A 1072 -4.42 32.67 -42.99
CA PHE A 1072 -5.35 32.23 -44.02
C PHE A 1072 -5.60 33.34 -45.07
N VAL A 1073 -5.83 34.56 -44.60
CA VAL A 1073 -6.06 35.73 -45.45
C VAL A 1073 -4.80 36.10 -46.25
N THR A 1074 -3.63 36.07 -45.64
CA THR A 1074 -2.37 36.44 -46.31
C THR A 1074 -2.00 35.44 -47.40
N LYS A 1075 -2.19 34.13 -47.14
CA LYS A 1075 -1.84 33.08 -48.11
C LYS A 1075 -2.90 32.87 -49.19
N ARG A 1076 -4.19 33.03 -48.88
CA ARG A 1076 -5.31 32.60 -49.74
C ARG A 1076 -6.43 33.64 -49.90
N GLY A 1077 -6.22 34.88 -49.47
CA GLY A 1077 -7.21 35.96 -49.57
C GLY A 1077 -7.69 36.25 -50.99
N GLY A 1078 -6.84 36.04 -52.00
CA GLY A 1078 -7.20 36.22 -53.41
C GLY A 1078 -8.28 35.27 -53.93
N GLU A 1079 -8.63 34.21 -53.17
CA GLU A 1079 -9.70 33.26 -53.53
C GLU A 1079 -11.10 33.71 -53.08
N LEU A 1080 -11.19 34.74 -52.22
CA LEU A 1080 -12.43 35.22 -51.61
C LEU A 1080 -13.25 36.09 -52.56
N THR A 1081 -14.57 35.91 -52.56
CA THR A 1081 -15.49 36.81 -53.30
C THR A 1081 -15.77 38.09 -52.50
N GLU A 1082 -16.32 39.13 -53.14
CA GLU A 1082 -16.73 40.35 -52.41
C GLU A 1082 -17.73 40.06 -51.27
N ILE A 1083 -18.58 39.04 -51.43
CA ILE A 1083 -19.55 38.61 -50.40
C ILE A 1083 -18.82 37.99 -49.20
N ASP A 1084 -17.84 37.13 -49.47
CA ASP A 1084 -17.05 36.47 -48.42
C ASP A 1084 -16.19 37.49 -47.65
N ILE A 1085 -15.63 38.47 -48.36
CA ILE A 1085 -14.86 39.58 -47.77
C ILE A 1085 -15.76 40.42 -46.86
N SER A 1086 -16.97 40.79 -47.31
CA SER A 1086 -17.93 41.55 -46.48
C SER A 1086 -18.33 40.78 -45.21
N ARG A 1087 -18.70 39.49 -45.33
CA ARG A 1087 -19.10 38.66 -44.18
C ARG A 1087 -17.95 38.39 -43.19
N THR A 1088 -16.74 38.14 -43.70
CA THR A 1088 -15.54 37.99 -42.85
C THR A 1088 -15.24 39.31 -42.12
N THR A 1089 -15.37 40.45 -42.81
CA THR A 1089 -15.22 41.78 -42.20
C THR A 1089 -16.26 42.01 -41.10
N GLN A 1090 -17.53 41.66 -41.32
CA GLN A 1090 -18.58 41.73 -40.29
C GLN A 1090 -18.26 40.86 -39.06
N SER A 1091 -17.73 39.65 -39.29
CA SER A 1091 -17.37 38.71 -38.22
C SER A 1091 -16.21 39.23 -37.36
N LEU A 1092 -15.19 39.82 -37.99
CA LEU A 1092 -14.07 40.46 -37.29
C LEU A 1092 -14.50 41.73 -36.55
N ILE A 1093 -15.37 42.56 -37.16
CA ILE A 1093 -15.96 43.74 -36.51
C ILE A 1093 -16.77 43.32 -35.27
N SER A 1094 -17.59 42.28 -35.39
CA SER A 1094 -18.33 41.69 -34.27
C SER A 1094 -17.35 41.25 -33.16
N ALA A 1095 -16.23 40.61 -33.51
CA ALA A 1095 -15.23 40.21 -32.54
C ALA A 1095 -14.60 41.41 -31.80
N VAL A 1096 -14.30 42.50 -32.50
CA VAL A 1096 -13.79 43.74 -31.89
C VAL A 1096 -14.77 44.32 -30.86
N VAL A 1097 -16.07 44.22 -31.12
CA VAL A 1097 -17.13 44.70 -30.20
C VAL A 1097 -17.19 43.84 -28.93
N HIS A 1098 -17.06 42.52 -29.08
CA HIS A 1098 -17.23 41.57 -27.98
C HIS A 1098 -15.94 41.27 -27.20
N ALA A 1099 -14.76 41.55 -27.77
CA ALA A 1099 -13.47 41.37 -27.11
C ALA A 1099 -13.31 42.34 -25.92
N THR A 1100 -13.19 41.78 -24.71
CA THR A 1100 -13.05 42.54 -23.47
C THR A 1100 -11.65 43.13 -23.28
N ASP A 1101 -10.64 42.50 -23.85
CA ASP A 1101 -9.23 42.90 -23.74
C ASP A 1101 -8.85 43.96 -24.79
N LYS A 1102 -8.05 44.97 -24.38
CA LYS A 1102 -7.64 46.06 -25.28
C LYS A 1102 -6.62 45.60 -26.34
N HIS A 1103 -5.72 44.70 -25.98
CA HIS A 1103 -4.71 44.14 -26.88
C HIS A 1103 -5.37 43.30 -27.98
N LEU A 1104 -6.27 42.39 -27.60
CA LEU A 1104 -7.02 41.56 -28.56
C LEU A 1104 -7.82 42.41 -29.56
N ARG A 1105 -8.42 43.52 -29.09
CA ARG A 1105 -9.10 44.47 -30.00
C ARG A 1105 -8.15 45.07 -31.03
N VAL A 1106 -6.95 45.49 -30.62
CA VAL A 1106 -5.94 46.05 -31.54
C VAL A 1106 -5.45 45.01 -32.53
N GLU A 1107 -5.19 43.78 -32.10
CA GLU A 1107 -4.74 42.70 -32.98
C GLU A 1107 -5.83 42.28 -33.97
N THR A 1108 -7.10 42.24 -33.53
CA THR A 1108 -8.23 41.95 -34.42
C THR A 1108 -8.42 43.04 -35.49
N LEU A 1109 -8.20 44.32 -35.14
CA LEU A 1109 -8.16 45.42 -36.11
C LEU A 1109 -6.97 45.26 -37.08
N GLY A 1110 -5.85 44.71 -36.59
CA GLY A 1110 -4.73 44.25 -37.42
C GLY A 1110 -5.15 43.17 -38.43
N ALA A 1111 -5.95 42.19 -38.02
CA ALA A 1111 -6.50 41.18 -38.93
C ALA A 1111 -7.46 41.77 -39.98
N ILE A 1112 -8.31 42.74 -39.62
CA ILE A 1112 -9.14 43.49 -40.58
C ILE A 1112 -8.25 44.23 -41.60
N SER A 1113 -7.12 44.78 -41.13
CA SER A 1113 -6.16 45.45 -42.01
C SER A 1113 -5.50 44.47 -42.98
N SER A 1114 -5.06 43.31 -42.51
CA SER A 1114 -4.54 42.22 -43.35
C SER A 1114 -5.58 41.74 -44.38
N LEU A 1115 -6.86 41.67 -44.00
CA LEU A 1115 -7.95 41.36 -44.93
C LEU A 1115 -8.08 42.41 -46.04
N ALA A 1116 -8.04 43.69 -45.69
CA ALA A 1116 -8.04 44.76 -46.70
C ALA A 1116 -6.82 44.67 -47.62
N GLU A 1117 -5.63 44.44 -47.07
CA GLU A 1117 -4.35 44.40 -47.80
C GLU A 1117 -4.29 43.27 -48.84
N ASN A 1118 -4.81 42.08 -48.48
CA ASN A 1118 -4.67 40.87 -49.29
C ASN A 1118 -5.93 40.54 -50.13
N THR A 1119 -6.99 41.36 -50.06
CA THR A 1119 -8.27 41.11 -50.77
C THR A 1119 -8.81 42.36 -51.51
N SER A 1120 -10.00 42.86 -51.16
CA SER A 1120 -10.64 44.07 -51.68
C SER A 1120 -10.71 45.15 -50.58
N PRO A 1121 -9.79 46.12 -50.58
CA PRO A 1121 -9.82 47.24 -49.64
C PRO A 1121 -11.14 48.02 -49.65
N LYS A 1122 -11.78 48.15 -50.82
CA LYS A 1122 -13.04 48.88 -50.99
C LYS A 1122 -14.17 48.21 -50.22
N THR A 1123 -14.33 46.90 -50.38
CA THR A 1123 -15.41 46.13 -49.75
C THR A 1123 -15.26 46.10 -48.22
N VAL A 1124 -14.04 45.92 -47.71
CA VAL A 1124 -13.75 45.97 -46.26
C VAL A 1124 -14.06 47.36 -45.70
N PHE A 1125 -13.65 48.41 -46.42
CA PHE A 1125 -13.87 49.80 -45.99
C PHE A 1125 -15.35 50.18 -45.98
N ASP A 1126 -16.12 49.78 -46.99
CA ASP A 1126 -17.57 50.03 -47.07
C ASP A 1126 -18.31 49.39 -45.87
N GLU A 1127 -17.92 48.19 -45.45
CA GLU A 1127 -18.52 47.49 -44.30
C GLU A 1127 -18.14 48.10 -42.93
N VAL A 1128 -16.88 48.51 -42.77
CA VAL A 1128 -16.41 49.22 -41.57
C VAL A 1128 -17.17 50.55 -41.43
N LEU A 1129 -17.32 51.30 -42.53
CA LEU A 1129 -18.09 52.55 -42.55
C LEU A 1129 -19.57 52.32 -42.29
N ALA A 1130 -20.18 51.31 -42.92
CA ALA A 1130 -21.58 50.96 -42.68
C ALA A 1130 -21.84 50.62 -41.21
N THR A 1131 -20.91 49.93 -40.55
CA THR A 1131 -21.02 49.59 -39.12
C THR A 1131 -20.82 50.81 -38.22
N ALA A 1132 -19.82 51.66 -38.51
CA ALA A 1132 -19.63 52.92 -37.79
C ALA A 1132 -20.83 53.88 -37.93
N GLY A 1133 -21.48 53.89 -39.10
CA GLY A 1133 -22.73 54.63 -39.35
C GLY A 1133 -23.94 54.09 -38.59
N ARG A 1134 -24.04 52.76 -38.39
CA ARG A 1134 -25.12 52.12 -37.61
C ARG A 1134 -25.00 52.38 -36.09
N ASP A 1135 -23.78 52.38 -35.54
CA ASP A 1135 -23.53 52.57 -34.10
C ASP A 1135 -23.72 54.05 -33.67
N THR A 1136 -23.51 55.00 -34.59
CA THR A 1136 -23.75 56.45 -34.36
C THR A 1136 -25.23 56.85 -34.36
N ILE A 1137 -26.11 56.06 -34.96
CA ILE A 1137 -27.56 56.31 -35.02
C ILE A 1137 -28.29 55.69 -33.81
N THR A 1138 -27.70 54.69 -33.15
CA THR A 1138 -28.41 53.84 -32.16
C THR A 1138 -28.02 54.07 -30.69
N LYS A 1139 -26.94 54.81 -30.37
CA LYS A 1139 -26.46 54.96 -28.99
C LYS A 1139 -26.09 56.41 -28.63
N ASP A 1140 -26.70 56.89 -27.56
CA ASP A 1140 -26.42 58.19 -26.93
C ASP A 1140 -24.98 58.21 -26.38
N ILE A 1141 -24.13 59.08 -26.95
CA ILE A 1141 -22.65 59.06 -26.85
C ILE A 1141 -22.12 59.29 -25.42
N SER A 1142 -22.98 59.72 -24.49
CA SER A 1142 -22.56 60.12 -23.14
C SER A 1142 -22.54 58.98 -22.10
N ARG A 1143 -23.08 57.80 -22.39
CA ARG A 1143 -23.10 56.66 -21.45
C ARG A 1143 -22.95 55.33 -22.18
N LEU A 1144 -21.72 54.83 -22.38
CA LEU A 1144 -21.48 53.39 -22.63
C LEU A 1144 -20.01 52.99 -22.43
N ARG A 1145 -19.79 51.96 -21.59
CA ARG A 1145 -18.64 51.05 -21.69
C ARG A 1145 -18.95 50.08 -22.84
N GLY A 1146 -18.12 50.06 -23.89
CA GLY A 1146 -18.19 49.05 -24.96
C GLY A 1146 -18.70 49.52 -26.34
N GLY A 1147 -18.94 50.82 -26.56
CA GLY A 1147 -19.11 51.36 -27.93
C GLY A 1147 -17.75 51.58 -28.60
N TRP A 1148 -17.69 51.44 -29.94
CA TRP A 1148 -16.47 51.73 -30.72
C TRP A 1148 -15.92 53.11 -30.35
N PRO A 1149 -14.72 53.22 -29.74
CA PRO A 1149 -14.05 54.50 -29.63
C PRO A 1149 -13.84 55.00 -31.05
N MET A 1150 -14.29 56.21 -31.36
CA MET A 1150 -14.12 56.81 -32.70
C MET A 1150 -12.64 56.81 -33.15
N GLN A 1151 -11.70 56.70 -32.21
CA GLN A 1151 -10.26 56.51 -32.42
C GLN A 1151 -9.88 55.15 -33.06
N ASP A 1152 -10.58 54.06 -32.73
CA ASP A 1152 -10.25 52.71 -33.21
C ASP A 1152 -10.75 52.51 -34.67
N ALA A 1153 -11.92 53.07 -35.01
CA ALA A 1153 -12.35 53.22 -36.40
C ALA A 1153 -11.38 54.09 -37.22
N PHE A 1154 -10.83 55.13 -36.59
CA PHE A 1154 -9.85 56.02 -37.20
C PHE A 1154 -8.55 55.30 -37.57
N TYR A 1155 -8.06 54.38 -36.73
CA TYR A 1155 -6.84 53.61 -37.00
C TYR A 1155 -6.99 52.67 -38.21
N VAL A 1156 -8.09 51.92 -38.31
CA VAL A 1156 -8.37 51.07 -39.48
C VAL A 1156 -8.53 51.92 -40.74
N SER A 1157 -9.22 53.06 -40.62
CA SER A 1157 -9.40 54.00 -41.73
C SER A 1157 -8.06 54.56 -42.24
N LEU A 1158 -7.13 54.90 -41.35
CA LEU A 1158 -5.83 55.46 -41.68
C LEU A 1158 -4.91 54.43 -42.36
N ILE A 1159 -4.98 53.16 -41.95
CA ILE A 1159 -4.16 52.06 -42.50
C ILE A 1159 -4.62 51.69 -43.91
N VAL A 1160 -5.94 51.50 -44.11
CA VAL A 1160 -6.53 51.25 -45.44
C VAL A 1160 -6.28 52.42 -46.40
N PHE A 1161 -6.31 53.65 -45.87
CA PHE A 1161 -5.95 54.86 -46.62
C PHE A 1161 -4.48 54.85 -47.08
N ARG A 1162 -3.56 54.44 -46.22
CA ARG A 1162 -2.12 54.30 -46.54
C ARG A 1162 -1.87 53.24 -47.63
N MET A 1163 -2.60 52.13 -47.59
CA MET A 1163 -2.43 51.01 -48.53
C MET A 1163 -2.98 51.33 -49.94
N ASN A 1164 -4.17 51.93 -50.06
CA ASN A 1164 -4.76 52.24 -51.36
C ASN A 1164 -4.11 53.44 -52.08
N PHE A 1165 -3.60 54.41 -51.32
CA PHE A 1165 -3.19 55.70 -51.88
C PHE A 1165 -1.71 56.04 -51.68
N VAL A 1166 -0.98 55.44 -50.73
CA VAL A 1166 0.42 55.80 -50.46
C VAL A 1166 1.40 54.75 -50.99
N ASN A 1167 1.15 53.46 -50.79
CA ASN A 1167 2.08 52.40 -51.20
C ASN A 1167 2.25 52.21 -52.73
N PRO A 1168 1.21 52.32 -53.57
CA PRO A 1168 1.39 52.29 -55.03
C PRO A 1168 2.22 53.47 -55.58
N LEU A 1169 2.36 54.55 -54.79
CA LEU A 1169 3.06 55.78 -55.14
C LEU A 1169 4.55 55.77 -54.75
N LEU A 1170 4.97 54.92 -53.81
CA LEU A 1170 6.37 54.78 -53.39
C LEU A 1170 7.21 53.87 -54.32
N TYR A 1171 6.57 52.95 -55.05
CA TYR A 1171 7.26 51.94 -55.88
C TYR A 1171 7.33 52.26 -57.39
N ARG A 1172 6.70 53.34 -57.88
CA ARG A 1172 6.85 53.80 -59.27
C ARG A 1172 7.30 55.26 -59.30
N LEU A 1173 8.51 55.52 -59.81
CA LEU A 1173 8.99 56.86 -60.18
C LEU A 1173 7.97 57.51 -61.14
N PRO A 1174 7.27 58.58 -60.75
CA PRO A 1174 6.22 59.13 -61.59
C PRO A 1174 6.82 60.03 -62.67
N THR A 1175 6.47 59.76 -63.94
CA THR A 1175 6.68 60.73 -65.03
C THR A 1175 5.61 61.82 -64.96
N VAL A 1176 5.79 62.94 -65.65
CA VAL A 1176 4.89 64.12 -65.60
C VAL A 1176 3.41 63.77 -65.91
N ASN A 1177 3.15 62.69 -66.64
CA ASN A 1177 1.79 62.19 -66.91
C ASN A 1177 1.08 61.59 -65.68
N ASP A 1178 1.82 61.13 -64.66
CA ASP A 1178 1.25 60.58 -63.42
C ASP A 1178 0.71 61.66 -62.48
N ARG A 1179 1.20 62.91 -62.56
CA ARG A 1179 0.64 64.04 -61.78
C ARG A 1179 -0.79 64.41 -62.19
N ASN A 1180 -1.13 64.29 -63.48
CA ASN A 1180 -2.49 64.55 -63.94
C ASN A 1180 -3.45 63.40 -63.57
N LYS A 1181 -2.99 62.13 -63.60
CA LYS A 1181 -3.74 61.00 -63.05
C LYS A 1181 -3.90 61.09 -61.52
N TYR A 1182 -2.90 61.58 -60.79
CA TYR A 1182 -2.92 61.86 -59.35
C TYR A 1182 -4.00 62.87 -59.00
N SER A 1183 -4.02 64.01 -59.70
CA SER A 1183 -5.03 65.06 -59.58
C SER A 1183 -6.45 64.58 -59.90
N GLN A 1184 -6.61 63.69 -60.88
CA GLN A 1184 -7.91 63.17 -61.32
C GLN A 1184 -8.45 62.10 -60.35
N ARG A 1185 -7.60 61.20 -59.83
CA ARG A 1185 -7.96 60.20 -58.81
C ARG A 1185 -8.20 60.81 -57.43
N LEU A 1186 -7.45 61.84 -57.05
CA LEU A 1186 -7.73 62.64 -55.84
C LEU A 1186 -9.06 63.39 -55.95
N ARG A 1187 -9.40 63.94 -57.11
CA ARG A 1187 -10.71 64.55 -57.36
C ARG A 1187 -11.85 63.53 -57.34
N GLN A 1188 -11.60 62.29 -57.77
CA GLN A 1188 -12.57 61.19 -57.63
C GLN A 1188 -12.75 60.76 -56.16
N LEU A 1189 -11.69 60.70 -55.35
CA LEU A 1189 -11.78 60.39 -53.92
C LEU A 1189 -12.49 61.50 -53.14
N VAL A 1190 -12.12 62.78 -53.37
CA VAL A 1190 -12.83 63.93 -52.79
C VAL A 1190 -14.27 63.99 -53.28
N GLY A 1191 -14.52 63.62 -54.54
CA GLY A 1191 -15.87 63.46 -55.09
C GLY A 1191 -16.67 62.33 -54.44
N TRP A 1192 -16.03 61.22 -54.09
CA TRP A 1192 -16.66 60.07 -53.41
C TRP A 1192 -16.96 60.38 -51.93
N LEU A 1193 -16.03 61.06 -51.22
CA LEU A 1193 -16.23 61.60 -49.87
C LEU A 1193 -17.29 62.72 -49.83
N ASN A 1194 -17.41 63.51 -50.92
CA ASN A 1194 -18.43 64.56 -51.03
C ASN A 1194 -19.81 64.03 -51.44
N GLY A 1195 -19.88 62.96 -52.23
CA GLY A 1195 -21.12 62.35 -52.71
C GLY A 1195 -21.79 61.37 -51.72
N SER A 1196 -21.08 60.92 -50.70
CA SER A 1196 -21.61 60.03 -49.66
C SER A 1196 -22.37 60.83 -48.60
N LYS A 1197 -23.70 60.66 -48.54
CA LYS A 1197 -24.61 61.29 -47.55
C LYS A 1197 -24.44 60.81 -46.10
N LEU A 1198 -23.42 60.00 -45.80
CA LEU A 1198 -23.24 59.27 -44.54
C LEU A 1198 -22.35 59.97 -43.49
N TYR A 1199 -21.79 61.15 -43.78
CA TYR A 1199 -20.85 61.84 -42.88
C TYR A 1199 -21.46 63.08 -42.21
N SER A 1200 -21.29 63.23 -40.89
CA SER A 1200 -21.48 64.53 -40.21
C SER A 1200 -20.33 65.48 -40.57
N GLU A 1201 -20.63 66.77 -40.75
CA GLU A 1201 -19.64 67.80 -41.16
C GLU A 1201 -18.38 67.83 -40.26
N GLY A 1202 -18.54 67.53 -38.96
CA GLY A 1202 -17.43 67.50 -38.00
C GLY A 1202 -16.40 66.39 -38.25
N LEU A 1203 -16.84 65.20 -38.70
CA LEU A 1203 -15.94 64.10 -39.07
C LEU A 1203 -15.24 64.38 -40.40
N LYS A 1204 -15.98 64.98 -41.35
CA LYS A 1204 -15.48 65.38 -42.67
C LYS A 1204 -14.31 66.36 -42.55
N ASN A 1205 -14.45 67.36 -41.68
CA ASN A 1205 -13.41 68.38 -41.44
C ASN A 1205 -12.18 67.83 -40.70
N LYS A 1206 -12.33 66.89 -39.76
CA LYS A 1206 -11.20 66.22 -39.10
C LYS A 1206 -10.43 65.30 -40.04
N PHE A 1207 -11.13 64.60 -40.94
CA PHE A 1207 -10.51 63.77 -41.96
C PHE A 1207 -9.70 64.61 -42.95
N LEU A 1208 -10.24 65.76 -43.39
CA LEU A 1208 -9.56 66.72 -44.26
C LEU A 1208 -8.36 67.41 -43.58
N SER A 1209 -8.44 67.76 -42.30
CA SER A 1209 -7.33 68.47 -41.62
C SER A 1209 -6.10 67.59 -41.36
N GLN A 1210 -6.29 66.29 -41.07
CA GLN A 1210 -5.15 65.36 -40.98
C GLN A 1210 -4.64 64.91 -42.35
N PHE A 1211 -5.50 64.93 -43.38
CA PHE A 1211 -5.10 64.70 -44.77
C PHE A 1211 -4.12 65.77 -45.26
N GLU A 1212 -4.36 67.04 -44.93
CA GLU A 1212 -3.42 68.14 -45.22
C GLU A 1212 -2.07 67.94 -44.51
N PHE A 1213 -2.09 67.39 -43.29
CA PHE A 1213 -0.87 67.10 -42.51
C PHE A 1213 -0.04 65.94 -43.08
N VAL A 1214 -0.67 64.86 -43.56
CA VAL A 1214 0.05 63.74 -44.21
C VAL A 1214 0.57 64.14 -45.59
N ASN A 1215 -0.18 64.97 -46.33
CA ASN A 1215 0.23 65.49 -47.62
C ASN A 1215 1.42 66.46 -47.48
N SER A 1216 1.50 67.25 -46.39
CA SER A 1216 2.66 68.12 -46.13
C SER A 1216 3.95 67.33 -45.87
N ILE A 1217 3.86 66.22 -45.11
CA ILE A 1217 5.01 65.35 -44.82
C ILE A 1217 5.49 64.62 -46.09
N SER A 1218 4.57 64.16 -46.95
CA SER A 1218 4.94 63.47 -48.19
C SER A 1218 5.53 64.42 -49.24
N ILE A 1219 5.08 65.69 -49.30
CA ILE A 1219 5.67 66.72 -50.16
C ILE A 1219 7.06 67.12 -49.65
N GLU A 1220 7.25 67.31 -48.34
CA GLU A 1220 8.58 67.58 -47.74
C GLU A 1220 9.58 66.45 -47.98
N THR A 1221 9.14 65.19 -47.94
CA THR A 1221 10.01 64.02 -48.16
C THR A 1221 10.41 63.87 -49.63
N VAL A 1222 9.50 64.18 -50.55
CA VAL A 1222 9.78 64.20 -52.00
C VAL A 1222 10.64 65.40 -52.40
N GLU A 1223 10.52 66.55 -51.74
CA GLU A 1223 11.43 67.69 -51.95
C GLU A 1223 12.82 67.46 -51.34
N ARG A 1224 12.93 66.76 -50.20
CA ARG A 1224 14.22 66.32 -49.64
C ARG A 1224 14.97 65.34 -50.54
N ASN A 1225 14.26 64.42 -51.19
CA ASN A 1225 14.83 63.47 -52.17
C ASN A 1225 15.05 64.09 -53.56
N ARG A 1226 14.71 65.37 -53.76
CA ARG A 1226 15.05 66.14 -54.97
C ARG A 1226 16.31 67.01 -54.78
N LYS A 1227 16.78 67.16 -53.53
CA LYS A 1227 18.01 67.87 -53.13
C LYS A 1227 19.15 66.92 -52.71
N LYS A 1228 18.92 65.61 -52.75
CA LYS A 1228 19.93 64.54 -52.85
C LYS A 1228 19.78 63.89 -54.21
#